data_AF-A0A670XT16-F1
#
_entry.id   AF-A0A670XT16-F1
#
_cell.length_a   1.000
_cell.length_b   1.000
_cell.length_c   1.000
_cell.angle_alpha   90.00
_cell.angle_beta   90.00
_cell.angle_gamma   90.00
#
_symmetry.space_group_name_H-M   'P 1'
#
loop_
_entity.id
_entity.type
_entity.pdbx_description
1 polymer ?
#
loop_
_entity_poly.entity_id
_entity_poly.type
_entity_poly.pdbx_seq_one_letter_code
_entity_poly.pdbx_strand_id
1 'polypeptide(L)'
;IFLLILPLCPRPNDITMQGCTGHLLRTISYTSFIFLMLQVSFQIAFYYLPPNGTDQFKISWFSRLDAGNIIHLLAPDIGMFLFGLTVMLLCRKTESEAETEDTEDIDIGCLFEKDCLRCCHSGFLLKFTLFLTDLEILCEDTLRTAGKVFIMLLLGSTGIILPSACSAVYFFTFLGLCTWWSWNCPISPVLFNSLCVFLAIFSAGHIIVLYLYQLPYFQDLISSEIIYVRILGIIPLIKTNITAPWKLHIHPHLNWPVALNPFFLLALYYLLVRMLQQWALPAKVWCILKLSMNNITYNSWLTFVLLIWSCIIWMVHDRHLYALRSLPFLVIYGNVLVILNFIVGLNLSQEELFPGVATSLLIDLDLKPYSLPCILYQLTFWLLLRQYVMQIQKQKEEEFLKEVIVHQTGKNIGSIFKRILVKYWIYFCSIMFFIVSFKGKVVLYKIPYVIFFLFCVALYQIHYEGWRRILKGFWLISVSYSMIILIALYTYQFEMPLTFCKRKQLAKLKDVGLEWFNTKELFTKIILLCAFLLVCIVQLHYFHKDFLNITDLTNISVNPSSSSARYYMQTTVFNLHSIIEKISMDGCLSVRDRDRKEKEMEKGREKEKGESKTHREKLLFRNKYALSICILSNESTDSQRRNKWAEEVDNLALCLLKIIAIAQDMQVFAWRFLELHILKIVSTCTIWITLQEVCLMNYVFFIVWTFAIPYSKFRLYASRICTFWSCVMVICKMLYQLKFIKPWNYSSNCTQVSDLHLNITYHSINVDELLEKSSLYVAPIDPALWIGGLMKCSDNIFLSLKNHLTILILMALEATVYRHQYFYWTQNQILPPVTGSLFNNIGRENLDEGLLNCIKYCLNYSFYKFGLEICFVAAVNVIGQRMDLYALIHASWLTYLLSYRQRKAIAQVWPKYCFFLASIVAFQYLLCIGLPPALCQDYPWRSSHWLFPSNLIKWLYLPDFAERPNTNFLLYDFLLLLFASLQWQVFEDEDQLVVRLQAGDNSEINQDLGPAGLSEFSWVPNFIHCRSYLDLMKVLIFKYLFWIALCLIFVTATARINIFSVGYFVACFYFMHFGRSLQLKPLRDILRPWDYLIGYTTLVITVKNLLAIGSCAYLNKLQINYCWLIQTFAMYCTIPGYEVDPPNNEICELPKNEAGILWDAVCFTFLLIQRRVFMSHYYLYIVTDLKATDFLASRYL
;
A
#
# COMPACT_ATOMS: atom_id res chain seq x y z
N ILE A 1 39.51 -44.79 -29.59
CA ILE A 1 39.78 -46.00 -28.78
C ILE A 1 40.74 -45.70 -27.64
N PHE A 2 41.98 -45.24 -27.90
CA PHE A 2 42.94 -44.89 -26.83
C PHE A 2 42.38 -43.90 -25.79
N LEU A 3 41.62 -42.89 -26.24
CA LEU A 3 40.93 -41.95 -25.37
C LEU A 3 39.97 -42.64 -24.36
N LEU A 4 39.28 -43.71 -24.76
CA LEU A 4 38.38 -44.44 -23.85
C LEU A 4 39.14 -45.37 -22.90
N ILE A 5 40.34 -45.83 -23.28
CA ILE A 5 41.16 -46.74 -22.45
C ILE A 5 41.92 -45.96 -21.38
N LEU A 6 42.33 -44.72 -21.67
CA LEU A 6 43.13 -43.88 -20.77
C LEU A 6 42.62 -43.81 -19.32
N PRO A 7 41.32 -43.55 -19.03
CA PRO A 7 40.85 -43.48 -17.64
C PRO A 7 40.82 -44.82 -16.91
N LEU A 8 40.94 -45.96 -17.60
CA LEU A 8 40.98 -47.29 -16.97
C LEU A 8 42.36 -47.62 -16.38
N CYS A 9 43.41 -46.93 -16.82
CA CYS A 9 44.76 -47.11 -16.32
C CYS A 9 45.05 -46.19 -15.12
N PRO A 10 45.80 -46.66 -14.11
CA PRO A 10 46.20 -45.83 -12.98
C PRO A 10 47.20 -44.75 -13.43
N ARG A 11 47.27 -43.64 -12.66
CA ARG A 11 48.19 -42.52 -12.88
C ARG A 11 49.64 -43.01 -13.04
N PRO A 12 50.45 -42.37 -13.91
CA PRO A 12 51.85 -42.71 -14.09
C PRO A 12 52.67 -42.31 -12.85
N ASN A 13 53.11 -43.31 -12.10
CA ASN A 13 54.06 -43.27 -10.99
C ASN A 13 55.13 -44.34 -11.28
N ASP A 14 56.24 -44.34 -10.54
CA ASP A 14 57.39 -45.23 -10.79
C ASP A 14 57.00 -46.71 -10.89
N ILE A 15 56.03 -47.14 -10.08
CA ILE A 15 55.50 -48.51 -10.06
C ILE A 15 54.56 -48.79 -11.26
N THR A 16 53.74 -47.83 -11.67
CA THR A 16 52.74 -48.03 -12.75
C THR A 16 53.33 -47.82 -14.14
N MET A 17 54.44 -47.08 -14.25
CA MET A 17 55.25 -46.91 -15.46
C MET A 17 55.91 -48.22 -15.92
N GLN A 18 56.22 -49.13 -14.99
CA GLN A 18 56.66 -50.48 -15.30
C GLN A 18 55.51 -51.43 -15.69
N GLY A 19 54.27 -51.04 -15.42
CA GLY A 19 53.07 -51.83 -15.67
C GLY A 19 52.30 -51.44 -16.94
N CYS A 20 50.98 -51.66 -16.91
CA CYS A 20 50.08 -51.42 -18.05
C CYS A 20 50.09 -49.97 -18.57
N THR A 21 50.31 -48.98 -17.70
CA THR A 21 50.32 -47.56 -18.09
C THR A 21 51.51 -47.23 -19.00
N GLY A 22 52.70 -47.75 -18.70
CA GLY A 22 53.89 -47.61 -19.56
C GLY A 22 53.75 -48.35 -20.89
N HIS A 23 53.15 -49.55 -20.89
CA HIS A 23 52.84 -50.28 -22.12
C HIS A 23 51.85 -49.54 -23.02
N LEU A 24 50.81 -48.93 -22.44
CA LEU A 24 49.84 -48.14 -23.19
C LEU A 24 50.50 -46.91 -23.84
N LEU A 25 51.32 -46.17 -23.09
CA LEU A 25 52.00 -44.98 -23.60
C LEU A 25 52.99 -45.32 -24.73
N ARG A 26 53.76 -46.41 -24.59
CA ARG A 26 54.62 -46.93 -25.67
C ARG A 26 53.81 -47.33 -26.89
N THR A 27 52.69 -48.02 -26.70
CA THR A 27 51.80 -48.43 -27.80
C THR A 27 51.23 -47.23 -28.54
N ILE A 28 50.82 -46.17 -27.83
CA ILE A 28 50.33 -44.92 -28.44
C ILE A 28 51.43 -44.26 -29.27
N SER A 29 52.64 -44.12 -28.73
CA SER A 29 53.75 -43.49 -29.45
C SER A 29 54.18 -44.30 -30.67
N TYR A 30 54.28 -45.62 -30.56
CA TYR A 30 54.66 -46.49 -31.68
C TYR A 30 53.60 -46.53 -32.77
N THR A 31 52.32 -46.65 -32.40
CA THR A 31 51.23 -46.67 -33.39
C THR A 31 51.10 -45.33 -34.12
N SER A 32 51.20 -44.19 -33.40
CA SER A 32 51.16 -42.85 -34.02
C SER A 32 52.34 -42.63 -34.97
N PHE A 33 53.54 -43.08 -34.59
CA PHE A 33 54.72 -43.02 -35.47
C PHE A 33 54.56 -43.90 -36.71
N ILE A 34 54.06 -45.13 -36.54
CA ILE A 34 53.81 -46.04 -37.67
C ILE A 34 52.80 -45.42 -38.63
N PHE A 35 51.68 -44.88 -38.15
CA PHE A 35 50.68 -44.24 -39.01
C PHE A 35 51.23 -43.01 -39.73
N LEU A 36 52.01 -42.18 -39.05
CA LEU A 36 52.67 -41.02 -39.67
C LEU A 36 53.65 -41.43 -40.76
N MET A 37 54.45 -42.47 -40.51
CA MET A 37 55.38 -43.04 -41.50
C MET A 37 54.63 -43.68 -42.67
N LEU A 38 53.51 -44.37 -42.41
CA LEU A 38 52.63 -44.93 -43.44
C LEU A 38 52.05 -43.80 -44.32
N GLN A 39 51.59 -42.71 -43.71
CA GLN A 39 51.00 -41.58 -44.42
C GLN A 39 52.04 -40.85 -45.27
N VAL A 40 53.25 -40.64 -44.75
CA VAL A 40 54.37 -40.07 -45.52
C VAL A 40 54.75 -40.97 -46.69
N SER A 41 54.88 -42.28 -46.47
CA SER A 41 55.24 -43.24 -47.52
C SER A 41 54.17 -43.38 -48.61
N PHE A 42 52.89 -43.41 -48.26
CA PHE A 42 51.79 -43.39 -49.23
C PHE A 42 51.76 -42.09 -50.06
N GLN A 43 52.04 -40.94 -49.46
CA GLN A 43 52.01 -39.65 -50.18
C GLN A 43 53.23 -39.48 -51.11
N ILE A 44 54.38 -40.02 -50.72
CA ILE A 44 55.54 -40.16 -51.62
C ILE A 44 55.16 -41.05 -52.81
N ALA A 45 54.49 -42.19 -52.58
CA ALA A 45 54.04 -43.06 -53.66
C ALA A 45 53.02 -42.37 -54.60
N PHE A 46 52.09 -41.60 -54.05
CA PHE A 46 51.10 -40.87 -54.85
C PHE A 46 51.70 -39.70 -55.64
N TYR A 47 52.77 -39.05 -55.19
CA TYR A 47 53.44 -37.98 -55.95
C TYR A 47 53.94 -38.43 -57.33
N TYR A 48 54.25 -39.72 -57.50
CA TYR A 48 54.79 -40.29 -58.74
C TYR A 48 53.75 -40.96 -59.66
N LEU A 49 52.47 -41.04 -59.30
CA LEU A 49 51.42 -41.60 -60.16
C LEU A 49 50.62 -40.51 -60.91
N PRO A 50 50.39 -40.62 -62.24
CA PRO A 50 49.54 -39.71 -63.00
C PRO A 50 48.04 -39.95 -62.73
N PRO A 51 47.16 -38.92 -62.82
CA PRO A 51 45.78 -39.02 -62.39
C PRO A 51 44.88 -39.53 -63.52
N ASN A 52 44.79 -40.85 -63.71
CA ASN A 52 43.79 -41.43 -64.61
C ASN A 52 43.02 -42.59 -63.95
N GLY A 53 41.76 -42.28 -63.60
CA GLY A 53 40.60 -43.17 -63.63
C GLY A 53 40.68 -44.55 -62.98
N THR A 54 40.50 -44.62 -61.66
CA THR A 54 39.75 -45.71 -61.00
C THR A 54 39.15 -45.22 -59.67
N ASP A 55 37.84 -44.96 -59.65
CA ASP A 55 37.07 -44.41 -58.53
C ASP A 55 36.79 -45.39 -57.36
N GLN A 56 37.59 -46.45 -57.19
CA GLN A 56 37.32 -47.48 -56.18
C GLN A 56 38.19 -47.42 -54.90
N PHE A 57 39.29 -46.66 -54.90
CA PHE A 57 40.05 -46.38 -53.67
C PHE A 57 40.17 -44.88 -53.45
N LYS A 58 39.21 -44.30 -52.73
CA LYS A 58 39.17 -42.87 -52.36
C LYS A 58 40.23 -42.54 -51.28
N ILE A 59 41.50 -42.47 -51.67
CA ILE A 59 42.60 -41.97 -50.81
C ILE A 59 43.00 -40.57 -51.29
N SER A 60 43.10 -39.60 -50.37
CA SER A 60 43.25 -38.16 -50.65
C SER A 60 44.69 -37.75 -50.99
N TRP A 61 44.85 -37.03 -52.11
CA TRP A 61 46.14 -36.53 -52.61
C TRP A 61 46.49 -35.17 -51.97
N PHE A 62 47.68 -35.04 -51.35
CA PHE A 62 48.10 -33.75 -50.78
C PHE A 62 48.22 -32.60 -51.80
N SER A 63 48.46 -32.91 -53.08
CA SER A 63 48.55 -31.92 -54.15
C SER A 63 47.22 -31.22 -54.51
N ARG A 64 46.07 -31.73 -54.02
CA ARG A 64 44.71 -31.17 -54.28
C ARG A 64 44.04 -30.60 -53.03
N LEU A 65 44.79 -30.46 -51.94
CA LEU A 65 44.27 -30.10 -50.61
C LEU A 65 44.75 -28.71 -50.19
N ASP A 66 43.85 -27.90 -49.62
CA ASP A 66 44.22 -26.63 -48.97
C ASP A 66 45.09 -26.88 -47.73
N ALA A 67 45.99 -25.94 -47.42
CA ALA A 67 46.92 -26.03 -46.29
C ALA A 67 46.22 -26.37 -44.95
N GLY A 68 45.00 -25.85 -44.75
CA GLY A 68 44.18 -26.16 -43.57
C GLY A 68 43.78 -27.63 -43.45
N ASN A 69 43.47 -28.31 -44.56
CA ASN A 69 43.09 -29.72 -44.56
C ASN A 69 44.30 -30.64 -44.38
N ILE A 70 45.48 -30.22 -44.85
CA ILE A 70 46.75 -30.92 -44.63
C ILE A 70 47.11 -30.92 -43.14
N ILE A 71 47.00 -29.76 -42.48
CA ILE A 71 47.21 -29.65 -41.04
C ILE A 71 46.21 -30.54 -40.29
N HIS A 72 44.93 -30.51 -40.65
CA HIS A 72 43.90 -31.33 -40.00
C HIS A 72 44.18 -32.85 -40.08
N LEU A 73 44.69 -33.34 -41.21
CA LEU A 73 44.97 -34.77 -41.40
C LEU A 73 46.23 -35.25 -40.66
N LEU A 74 47.24 -34.39 -40.50
CA LEU A 74 48.52 -34.75 -39.87
C LEU A 74 48.62 -34.35 -38.39
N ALA A 75 47.91 -33.30 -37.97
CA ALA A 75 47.99 -32.75 -36.62
C ALA A 75 47.64 -33.75 -35.50
N PRO A 76 46.63 -34.64 -35.63
CA PRO A 76 46.35 -35.63 -34.60
C PRO A 76 47.50 -36.61 -34.39
N ASP A 77 48.09 -37.14 -35.46
CA ASP A 77 49.17 -38.13 -35.37
C ASP A 77 50.48 -37.52 -34.89
N ILE A 78 50.82 -36.32 -35.39
CA ILE A 78 51.96 -35.53 -34.90
C ILE A 78 51.77 -35.16 -33.42
N GLY A 79 50.57 -34.69 -33.07
CA GLY A 79 50.22 -34.28 -31.71
C GLY A 79 50.27 -35.44 -30.72
N MET A 80 49.70 -36.59 -31.06
CA MET A 80 49.71 -37.80 -30.22
C MET A 80 51.12 -38.37 -30.05
N PHE A 81 51.94 -38.35 -31.11
CA PHE A 81 53.34 -38.77 -31.04
C PHE A 81 54.17 -37.82 -30.15
N LEU A 82 54.10 -36.50 -30.40
CA LEU A 82 54.82 -35.50 -29.61
C LEU A 82 54.37 -35.50 -28.15
N PHE A 83 53.06 -35.60 -27.88
CA PHE A 83 52.53 -35.64 -26.52
C PHE A 83 52.89 -36.94 -25.80
N GLY A 84 52.75 -38.09 -26.46
CA GLY A 84 53.17 -39.38 -25.90
C GLY A 84 54.68 -39.45 -25.62
N LEU A 85 55.50 -38.89 -26.50
CA LEU A 85 56.95 -38.81 -26.32
C LEU A 85 57.35 -37.84 -25.20
N THR A 86 56.75 -36.66 -25.15
CA THR A 86 57.02 -35.66 -24.09
C THR A 86 56.63 -36.17 -22.71
N VAL A 87 55.46 -36.80 -22.55
CA VAL A 87 55.07 -37.43 -21.27
C VAL A 87 56.03 -38.55 -20.87
N MET A 88 56.45 -39.38 -21.83
CA MET A 88 57.42 -40.46 -21.58
C MET A 88 58.79 -39.92 -21.17
N LEU A 89 59.25 -38.81 -21.77
CA LEU A 89 60.50 -38.15 -21.43
C LEU A 89 60.42 -37.40 -20.09
N LEU A 90 59.28 -36.78 -19.77
CA LEU A 90 59.02 -36.14 -18.47
C LEU A 90 59.05 -37.16 -17.33
N CYS A 91 58.35 -38.30 -17.49
CA CYS A 91 58.35 -39.37 -16.49
C CYS A 91 59.74 -40.01 -16.31
N ARG A 92 60.53 -40.13 -17.39
CA ARG A 92 61.90 -40.65 -17.34
C ARG A 92 62.90 -39.66 -16.70
N LYS A 93 62.62 -38.36 -16.79
CA LYS A 93 63.42 -37.31 -16.14
C LYS A 93 63.21 -37.30 -14.62
N THR A 94 61.98 -37.52 -14.15
CA THR A 94 61.69 -37.75 -12.71
C THR A 94 62.36 -39.02 -12.18
N GLU A 95 62.47 -40.08 -13.01
CA GLU A 95 63.24 -41.30 -12.70
C GLU A 95 64.74 -40.98 -12.46
N SER A 96 65.33 -40.05 -13.23
CA SER A 96 66.75 -39.69 -13.09
C SER A 96 67.04 -38.70 -11.95
N GLU A 97 66.06 -37.90 -11.53
CA GLU A 97 66.21 -36.97 -10.39
C GLU A 97 66.04 -37.71 -9.04
N ALA A 98 65.24 -38.77 -8.99
CA ALA A 98 65.02 -39.60 -7.79
C ALA A 98 66.21 -40.51 -7.43
N GLU A 99 67.01 -40.96 -8.41
CA GLU A 99 68.20 -41.80 -8.14
C GLU A 99 69.41 -41.02 -7.57
N THR A 100 69.36 -39.68 -7.52
CA THR A 100 70.46 -38.83 -7.03
C THR A 100 70.34 -38.34 -5.58
N GLU A 101 69.25 -38.64 -4.87
CA GLU A 101 69.04 -38.18 -3.47
C GLU A 101 69.24 -39.27 -2.39
N ASP A 102 69.58 -40.51 -2.76
CA ASP A 102 69.65 -41.66 -1.83
C ASP A 102 71.01 -41.89 -1.11
N THR A 103 71.85 -40.86 -0.96
CA THR A 103 73.03 -40.94 -0.06
C THR A 103 73.29 -39.63 0.66
N GLU A 104 72.64 -39.42 1.81
CA GLU A 104 73.19 -38.71 2.99
C GLU A 104 72.22 -38.87 4.18
N ASP A 105 72.61 -39.68 5.16
CA ASP A 105 71.93 -39.85 6.45
C ASP A 105 72.03 -38.56 7.29
N ILE A 106 70.90 -37.94 7.65
CA ILE A 106 70.82 -36.98 8.76
C ILE A 106 69.57 -37.18 9.62
N ASP A 107 69.84 -37.39 10.91
CA ASP A 107 68.94 -37.39 12.05
C ASP A 107 68.19 -36.05 12.25
N ILE A 108 67.01 -36.18 12.86
CA ILE A 108 66.05 -35.12 13.17
C ILE A 108 66.63 -34.08 14.15
N GLY A 109 66.69 -32.81 13.74
CA GLY A 109 66.72 -31.69 14.69
C GLY A 109 67.32 -30.37 14.20
N CYS A 110 66.43 -29.40 13.94
CA CYS A 110 66.69 -27.95 13.94
C CYS A 110 67.47 -27.35 12.76
N LEU A 111 66.78 -26.70 11.81
CA LEU A 111 66.94 -25.26 11.57
C LEU A 111 65.90 -24.73 10.57
N PHE A 112 65.15 -23.72 11.01
CA PHE A 112 64.73 -22.63 10.13
C PHE A 112 65.98 -22.06 9.45
N GLU A 113 65.85 -21.53 8.23
CA GLU A 113 66.84 -20.68 7.54
C GLU A 113 67.79 -21.38 6.53
N LYS A 114 67.21 -21.83 5.40
CA LYS A 114 67.84 -21.81 4.06
C LYS A 114 66.76 -22.10 3.01
N ASP A 115 66.17 -21.05 2.45
CA ASP A 115 65.75 -20.97 1.03
C ASP A 115 65.17 -19.59 0.65
N CYS A 116 65.79 -18.53 1.18
CA CYS A 116 65.68 -17.17 0.65
C CYS A 116 66.70 -16.88 -0.47
N LEU A 117 67.08 -17.89 -1.27
CA LEU A 117 68.03 -17.68 -2.37
C LEU A 117 67.77 -18.53 -3.62
N ARG A 118 66.55 -18.47 -4.15
CA ARG A 118 66.33 -18.67 -5.60
C ARG A 118 65.04 -18.03 -6.12
N CYS A 119 64.83 -16.77 -5.80
CA CYS A 119 63.99 -15.92 -6.64
C CYS A 119 64.89 -15.37 -7.76
N CYS A 120 64.74 -15.89 -8.99
CA CYS A 120 64.97 -15.22 -10.28
C CYS A 120 65.61 -16.16 -11.34
N HIS A 121 64.82 -17.04 -11.97
CA HIS A 121 64.78 -17.21 -13.44
C HIS A 121 63.63 -18.13 -13.90
N SER A 122 62.66 -17.57 -14.67
CA SER A 122 61.54 -18.22 -15.38
C SER A 122 60.47 -18.93 -14.52
N GLY A 123 59.15 -18.89 -14.75
CA GLY A 123 58.26 -18.30 -15.74
C GLY A 123 56.83 -18.70 -15.34
N PHE A 124 55.80 -18.07 -15.90
CA PHE A 124 54.36 -18.37 -15.71
C PHE A 124 54.00 -19.87 -15.59
N LEU A 125 54.78 -20.75 -16.22
CA LEU A 125 54.69 -22.20 -16.19
C LEU A 125 54.69 -22.83 -14.78
N LEU A 126 55.54 -22.38 -13.84
CA LEU A 126 55.63 -23.01 -12.50
C LEU A 126 54.42 -22.67 -11.61
N LYS A 127 53.89 -21.44 -11.74
CA LYS A 127 52.63 -21.05 -11.08
C LYS A 127 51.43 -21.78 -11.70
N PHE A 128 51.48 -22.01 -13.02
CA PHE A 128 50.43 -22.75 -13.72
C PHE A 128 50.45 -24.26 -13.36
N THR A 129 51.63 -24.86 -13.19
CA THR A 129 51.74 -26.26 -12.73
C THR A 129 51.26 -26.44 -11.29
N LEU A 130 51.63 -25.53 -10.38
CA LEU A 130 51.13 -25.54 -8.99
C LEU A 130 49.61 -25.35 -8.93
N PHE A 131 49.07 -24.42 -9.73
CA PHE A 131 47.63 -24.22 -9.86
C PHE A 131 46.91 -25.45 -10.42
N LEU A 132 47.49 -26.14 -11.40
CA LEU A 132 46.90 -27.37 -11.95
C LEU A 132 46.91 -28.53 -10.94
N THR A 133 47.98 -28.70 -10.16
CA THR A 133 48.01 -29.71 -9.08
C THR A 133 47.03 -29.37 -7.96
N ASP A 134 46.92 -28.11 -7.54
CA ASP A 134 45.96 -27.68 -6.53
C ASP A 134 44.51 -27.86 -7.00
N LEU A 135 44.25 -27.55 -8.29
CA LEU A 135 42.93 -27.72 -8.90
C LEU A 135 42.59 -29.20 -9.11
N GLU A 136 43.58 -30.06 -9.38
CA GLU A 136 43.41 -31.51 -9.45
C GLU A 136 43.09 -32.13 -8.09
N ILE A 137 43.80 -31.72 -7.02
CA ILE A 137 43.56 -32.17 -5.64
C ILE A 137 42.16 -31.73 -5.19
N LEU A 138 41.81 -30.46 -5.41
CA LEU A 138 40.46 -29.94 -5.13
C LEU A 138 39.39 -30.70 -5.92
N CYS A 139 39.64 -31.00 -7.20
CA CYS A 139 38.72 -31.76 -8.03
C CYS A 139 38.56 -33.20 -7.54
N GLU A 140 39.60 -33.81 -7.00
CA GLU A 140 39.58 -35.18 -6.47
C GLU A 140 38.83 -35.28 -5.13
N ASP A 141 39.07 -34.35 -4.21
CA ASP A 141 38.34 -34.30 -2.92
C ASP A 141 36.86 -33.95 -3.11
N THR A 142 36.54 -33.08 -4.06
CA THR A 142 35.16 -32.77 -4.44
C THR A 142 34.49 -33.95 -5.18
N LEU A 143 35.21 -34.69 -6.04
CA LEU A 143 34.70 -35.93 -6.62
C LEU A 143 34.44 -37.00 -5.56
N ARG A 144 35.29 -37.10 -4.54
CA ARG A 144 35.17 -38.11 -3.49
C ARG A 144 33.95 -37.88 -2.59
N THR A 145 33.66 -36.62 -2.30
CA THR A 145 32.54 -36.21 -1.42
C THR A 145 31.21 -36.05 -2.17
N ALA A 146 31.23 -35.55 -3.41
CA ALA A 146 30.04 -35.21 -4.20
C ALA A 146 29.92 -35.98 -5.53
N GLY A 147 30.80 -36.94 -5.84
CA GLY A 147 30.84 -37.66 -7.12
C GLY A 147 29.53 -38.36 -7.51
N LYS A 148 28.80 -38.91 -6.53
CA LYS A 148 27.46 -39.49 -6.77
C LYS A 148 26.47 -38.45 -7.30
N VAL A 149 26.55 -37.21 -6.82
CA VAL A 149 25.69 -36.10 -7.28
C VAL A 149 26.10 -35.65 -8.68
N PHE A 150 27.40 -35.57 -8.96
CA PHE A 150 27.91 -35.23 -10.30
C PHE A 150 27.51 -36.26 -11.36
N ILE A 151 27.59 -37.56 -11.06
CA ILE A 151 27.08 -38.62 -11.94
C ILE A 151 25.60 -38.43 -12.22
N MET A 152 24.79 -38.17 -11.20
CA MET A 152 23.36 -37.91 -11.36
C MET A 152 23.08 -36.70 -12.24
N LEU A 153 23.81 -35.60 -12.06
CA LEU A 153 23.66 -34.40 -12.87
C LEU A 153 24.04 -34.64 -14.34
N LEU A 154 25.13 -35.39 -14.58
CA LEU A 154 25.56 -35.76 -15.92
C LEU A 154 24.59 -36.73 -16.61
N LEU A 155 24.05 -37.74 -15.91
CA LEU A 155 23.02 -38.63 -16.45
C LEU A 155 21.77 -37.87 -16.88
N GLY A 156 21.34 -36.90 -16.06
CA GLY A 156 20.24 -36.01 -16.42
C GLY A 156 20.57 -35.16 -17.66
N SER A 157 21.73 -34.52 -17.70
CA SER A 157 22.13 -33.68 -18.84
C SER A 157 22.26 -34.46 -20.16
N THR A 158 22.93 -35.62 -20.15
CA THR A 158 23.10 -36.50 -21.32
C THR A 158 21.77 -37.07 -21.82
N GLY A 159 20.83 -37.34 -20.92
CA GLY A 159 19.47 -37.74 -21.28
C GLY A 159 18.69 -36.63 -22.00
N ILE A 160 18.82 -35.38 -21.56
CA ILE A 160 18.03 -34.25 -22.04
C ILE A 160 18.55 -33.64 -23.34
N ILE A 161 19.88 -33.51 -23.47
CA ILE A 161 20.53 -32.70 -24.53
C ILE A 161 20.07 -33.10 -25.93
N LEU A 162 19.89 -34.39 -26.16
CA LEU A 162 19.35 -34.93 -27.40
C LEU A 162 18.38 -36.09 -27.08
N PRO A 163 17.06 -35.86 -27.05
CA PRO A 163 16.09 -36.92 -26.80
C PRO A 163 16.11 -37.96 -27.94
N SER A 164 16.40 -39.21 -27.58
CA SER A 164 16.55 -40.35 -28.48
C SER A 164 16.35 -41.65 -27.72
N ALA A 165 16.18 -42.78 -28.43
CA ALA A 165 16.13 -44.09 -27.81
C ALA A 165 17.42 -44.45 -27.05
N CYS A 166 18.59 -44.00 -27.54
CA CYS A 166 19.87 -44.22 -26.87
C CYS A 166 20.00 -43.35 -25.60
N SER A 167 19.59 -42.08 -25.66
CA SER A 167 19.63 -41.20 -24.49
C SER A 167 18.55 -41.50 -23.45
N ALA A 168 17.47 -42.19 -23.83
CA ALA A 168 16.43 -42.67 -22.94
C ALA A 168 17.01 -43.53 -21.80
N VAL A 169 18.03 -44.34 -22.07
CA VAL A 169 18.70 -45.17 -21.06
C VAL A 169 19.31 -44.32 -19.95
N TYR A 170 19.98 -43.21 -20.28
CA TYR A 170 20.53 -42.29 -19.28
C TYR A 170 19.42 -41.51 -18.56
N PHE A 171 18.38 -41.11 -19.28
CA PHE A 171 17.27 -40.35 -18.73
C PHE A 171 16.42 -41.16 -17.72
N PHE A 172 16.06 -42.41 -18.06
CA PHE A 172 15.28 -43.27 -17.17
C PHE A 172 16.10 -43.75 -15.96
N THR A 173 17.40 -44.01 -16.12
CA THR A 173 18.28 -44.35 -14.99
C THR A 173 18.43 -43.16 -14.04
N PHE A 174 18.58 -41.94 -14.57
CA PHE A 174 18.51 -40.70 -13.79
C PHE A 174 17.18 -40.57 -13.03
N LEU A 175 16.05 -40.72 -13.71
CA LEU A 175 14.71 -40.59 -13.10
C LEU A 175 14.49 -41.64 -11.99
N GLY A 176 14.91 -42.88 -12.24
CA GLY A 176 14.84 -43.98 -11.28
C GLY A 176 15.71 -43.75 -10.04
N LEU A 177 16.95 -43.29 -10.21
CA LEU A 177 17.85 -43.00 -9.09
C LEU A 177 17.37 -41.81 -8.26
N CYS A 178 16.85 -40.74 -8.89
CA CYS A 178 16.27 -39.59 -8.19
C CYS A 178 15.01 -39.95 -7.39
N THR A 179 14.14 -40.79 -7.95
CA THR A 179 12.92 -41.26 -7.27
C THR A 179 13.24 -42.20 -6.12
N TRP A 180 14.19 -43.13 -6.30
CA TRP A 180 14.66 -44.02 -5.24
C TRP A 180 15.27 -43.25 -4.06
N TRP A 181 16.09 -42.24 -4.38
CA TRP A 181 16.66 -41.33 -3.39
C TRP A 181 15.59 -40.53 -2.64
N SER A 182 14.53 -40.09 -3.33
CA SER A 182 13.42 -39.36 -2.75
C SER A 182 12.66 -40.17 -1.70
N TRP A 183 12.53 -41.49 -1.89
CA TRP A 183 11.91 -42.40 -0.92
C TRP A 183 12.78 -42.73 0.31
N ASN A 184 13.97 -42.13 0.42
CA ASN A 184 14.93 -42.40 1.49
C ASN A 184 15.27 -43.90 1.66
N CYS A 185 15.19 -44.66 0.57
CA CYS A 185 15.56 -46.07 0.55
C CYS A 185 17.07 -46.20 0.31
N PRO A 186 17.81 -46.98 1.12
CA PRO A 186 19.24 -47.20 0.90
C PRO A 186 19.45 -47.98 -0.41
N ILE A 187 20.34 -47.51 -1.27
CA ILE A 187 20.81 -48.27 -2.43
C ILE A 187 21.98 -49.13 -1.98
N SER A 188 21.92 -50.45 -2.20
CA SER A 188 23.03 -51.33 -1.89
C SER A 188 24.24 -50.97 -2.77
N PRO A 189 25.46 -50.97 -2.21
CA PRO A 189 26.67 -50.59 -2.96
C PRO A 189 26.91 -51.50 -4.16
N VAL A 190 26.54 -52.78 -4.06
CA VAL A 190 26.64 -53.77 -5.13
C VAL A 190 25.75 -53.39 -6.33
N LEU A 191 24.50 -52.99 -6.07
CA LEU A 191 23.56 -52.62 -7.13
C LEU A 191 23.94 -51.30 -7.79
N PHE A 192 24.44 -50.34 -7.02
CA PHE A 192 24.98 -49.09 -7.56
C PHE A 192 26.23 -49.32 -8.43
N ASN A 193 27.16 -50.16 -7.99
CA ASN A 193 28.39 -50.45 -8.73
C ASN A 193 28.09 -51.23 -10.03
N SER A 194 27.18 -52.21 -9.98
CA SER A 194 26.72 -52.93 -11.17
C SER A 194 26.09 -51.98 -12.19
N LEU A 195 25.26 -51.03 -11.73
CA LEU A 195 24.65 -50.01 -12.58
C LEU A 195 25.70 -49.05 -13.18
N CYS A 196 26.73 -48.64 -12.43
CA CYS A 196 27.83 -47.83 -12.95
C CYS A 196 28.64 -48.55 -14.04
N VAL A 197 28.93 -49.85 -13.86
CA VAL A 197 29.63 -50.67 -14.88
C VAL A 197 28.78 -50.78 -16.16
N PHE A 198 27.49 -51.07 -16.02
CA PHE A 198 26.57 -51.12 -17.17
C PHE A 198 26.55 -49.79 -17.94
N LEU A 199 26.41 -48.66 -17.23
CA LEU A 199 26.39 -47.33 -17.84
C LEU A 199 27.73 -46.93 -18.47
N ALA A 200 28.86 -47.37 -17.91
CA ALA A 200 30.20 -47.14 -18.48
C ALA A 200 30.37 -47.89 -19.82
N ILE A 201 29.96 -49.16 -19.87
CA ILE A 201 29.99 -49.96 -21.11
C ILE A 201 29.04 -49.36 -22.15
N PHE A 202 27.82 -48.98 -21.73
CA PHE A 202 26.82 -48.42 -22.62
C PHE A 202 27.25 -47.06 -23.20
N SER A 203 27.82 -46.15 -22.38
CA SER A 203 28.36 -44.87 -22.85
C SER A 203 29.58 -45.01 -23.76
N ALA A 204 30.50 -45.92 -23.47
CA ALA A 204 31.61 -46.24 -24.37
C ALA A 204 31.12 -46.74 -25.73
N GLY A 205 30.15 -47.68 -25.73
CA GLY A 205 29.53 -48.19 -26.95
C GLY A 205 28.80 -47.10 -27.74
N HIS A 206 28.04 -46.23 -27.06
CA HIS A 206 27.33 -45.12 -27.69
C HIS A 206 28.29 -44.11 -28.34
N ILE A 207 29.40 -43.75 -27.69
CA ILE A 207 30.44 -42.90 -28.27
C ILE A 207 31.03 -43.57 -29.52
N ILE A 208 31.38 -44.86 -29.45
CA ILE A 208 31.93 -45.60 -30.60
C ILE A 208 30.96 -45.58 -31.79
N VAL A 209 29.66 -45.81 -31.57
CA VAL A 209 28.64 -45.76 -32.62
C VAL A 209 28.51 -44.36 -33.23
N LEU A 210 28.51 -43.30 -32.42
CA LEU A 210 28.45 -41.92 -32.91
C LEU A 210 29.65 -41.56 -33.79
N TYR A 211 30.85 -42.01 -33.42
CA TYR A 211 32.08 -41.79 -34.20
C TYR A 211 32.12 -42.65 -35.48
N LEU A 212 31.70 -43.91 -35.42
CA LEU A 212 31.63 -44.79 -36.59
C LEU A 212 30.67 -44.23 -37.64
N TYR A 213 29.55 -43.65 -37.21
CA TYR A 213 28.58 -43.02 -38.12
C TYR A 213 29.09 -41.71 -38.77
N GLN A 214 30.17 -41.09 -38.28
CA GLN A 214 30.78 -39.95 -38.98
C GLN A 214 31.61 -40.37 -40.19
N LEU A 215 31.90 -41.66 -40.36
CA LEU A 215 32.63 -42.16 -41.52
C LEU A 215 31.72 -42.15 -42.76
N PRO A 216 32.23 -41.74 -43.94
CA PRO A 216 31.44 -41.63 -45.17
C PRO A 216 30.68 -42.92 -45.53
N TYR A 217 31.33 -44.08 -45.33
CA TYR A 217 30.77 -45.40 -45.63
C TYR A 217 29.47 -45.69 -44.86
N PHE A 218 29.39 -45.32 -43.59
CA PHE A 218 28.21 -45.59 -42.75
C PHE A 218 27.06 -44.61 -43.01
N GLN A 219 27.36 -43.37 -43.43
CA GLN A 219 26.35 -42.38 -43.84
C GLN A 219 25.70 -42.75 -45.19
N ASP A 220 26.45 -43.40 -46.09
CA ASP A 220 25.94 -43.89 -47.39
C ASP A 220 25.09 -45.17 -47.23
N LEU A 221 25.49 -46.08 -46.34
CA LEU A 221 24.76 -47.34 -46.10
C LEU A 221 23.40 -47.08 -45.40
N ILE A 222 23.35 -46.09 -44.51
CA ILE A 222 22.17 -45.75 -43.72
C ILE A 222 21.96 -44.23 -43.77
N SER A 223 21.10 -43.77 -44.68
CA SER A 223 20.79 -42.35 -44.83
C SER A 223 20.16 -41.75 -43.57
N SER A 224 20.53 -40.51 -43.23
CA SER A 224 20.04 -39.77 -42.05
C SER A 224 18.54 -39.46 -42.08
N GLU A 225 17.86 -39.67 -43.21
CA GLU A 225 16.43 -39.39 -43.36
C GLU A 225 15.54 -40.56 -42.90
N ILE A 226 16.11 -41.74 -42.68
CA ILE A 226 15.38 -42.94 -42.25
C ILE A 226 14.95 -42.80 -40.77
N ILE A 227 13.71 -43.20 -40.47
CA ILE A 227 13.10 -43.12 -39.12
C ILE A 227 14.00 -43.73 -38.03
N TYR A 228 14.61 -44.90 -38.29
CA TYR A 228 15.46 -45.59 -37.31
C TYR A 228 16.68 -44.77 -36.87
N VAL A 229 17.29 -44.00 -37.78
CA VAL A 229 18.45 -43.14 -37.48
C VAL A 229 18.04 -41.95 -36.61
N ARG A 230 16.87 -41.36 -36.90
CA ARG A 230 16.29 -40.26 -36.12
C ARG A 230 15.89 -40.69 -34.71
N ILE A 231 15.30 -41.89 -34.57
CA ILE A 231 14.93 -42.46 -33.26
C ILE A 231 16.16 -42.79 -32.41
N LEU A 232 17.21 -43.34 -33.01
CA LEU A 232 18.46 -43.63 -32.31
C LEU A 232 19.25 -42.36 -31.94
N GLY A 233 18.85 -41.19 -32.46
CA GLY A 233 19.51 -39.91 -32.16
C GLY A 233 20.88 -39.77 -32.82
N ILE A 234 21.12 -40.54 -33.89
CA ILE A 234 22.40 -40.54 -34.60
C ILE A 234 22.35 -39.44 -35.66
N ILE A 235 22.96 -38.29 -35.35
CA ILE A 235 22.94 -37.12 -36.24
C ILE A 235 24.33 -36.98 -36.92
N PRO A 236 24.39 -36.75 -38.24
CA PRO A 236 25.64 -36.43 -38.90
C PRO A 236 26.12 -35.03 -38.48
N LEU A 237 27.21 -34.95 -37.73
CA LEU A 237 27.86 -33.68 -37.37
C LEU A 237 28.63 -33.12 -38.57
N ILE A 238 29.26 -34.02 -39.32
CA ILE A 238 30.02 -33.75 -40.54
C ILE A 238 29.23 -34.33 -41.71
N LYS A 239 28.88 -33.48 -42.69
CA LYS A 239 28.25 -33.90 -43.94
C LYS A 239 29.34 -34.23 -44.95
N THR A 240 29.48 -35.50 -45.27
CA THR A 240 30.47 -35.97 -46.25
C THR A 240 29.87 -35.88 -47.66
N ASN A 241 30.61 -35.30 -48.61
CA ASN A 241 30.20 -35.28 -50.02
C ASN A 241 31.03 -36.31 -50.79
N ILE A 242 30.35 -37.24 -51.45
CA ILE A 242 30.93 -38.35 -52.22
C ILE A 242 31.92 -37.85 -53.30
N THR A 243 31.70 -36.63 -53.81
CA THR A 243 32.52 -36.00 -54.87
C THR A 243 33.76 -35.25 -54.35
N ALA A 244 33.80 -34.90 -53.07
CA ALA A 244 34.92 -34.19 -52.44
C ALA A 244 35.07 -34.64 -50.96
N PRO A 245 35.49 -35.89 -50.69
CA PRO A 245 35.62 -36.42 -49.32
C PRO A 245 36.61 -35.63 -48.45
N TRP A 246 37.48 -34.84 -49.05
CA TRP A 246 38.43 -33.99 -48.36
C TRP A 246 37.86 -32.65 -47.87
N LYS A 247 36.66 -32.25 -48.31
CA LYS A 247 36.05 -30.97 -47.92
C LYS A 247 35.07 -31.18 -46.78
N LEU A 248 35.48 -30.78 -45.58
CA LEU A 248 34.67 -30.90 -44.37
C LEU A 248 33.54 -29.86 -44.37
N HIS A 249 32.32 -30.28 -44.68
CA HIS A 249 31.14 -29.44 -44.51
C HIS A 249 30.47 -29.79 -43.17
N ILE A 250 30.57 -28.88 -42.19
CA ILE A 250 29.73 -28.96 -40.99
C ILE A 250 28.28 -28.74 -41.42
N HIS A 251 27.36 -29.54 -40.89
CA HIS A 251 25.95 -29.45 -41.25
C HIS A 251 25.42 -28.02 -40.93
N PRO A 252 24.92 -27.26 -41.92
CA PRO A 252 24.65 -25.81 -41.77
C PRO A 252 23.47 -25.48 -40.83
N HIS A 253 22.63 -26.46 -40.50
CA HIS A 253 21.48 -26.30 -39.61
C HIS A 253 21.65 -27.02 -38.25
N LEU A 254 22.87 -27.13 -37.74
CA LEU A 254 23.13 -27.83 -36.49
C LEU A 254 22.81 -26.95 -35.26
N ASN A 255 21.89 -27.41 -34.41
CA ASN A 255 21.62 -26.76 -33.12
C ASN A 255 22.78 -27.05 -32.14
N TRP A 256 23.22 -26.04 -31.39
CA TRP A 256 24.33 -26.16 -30.42
C TRP A 256 24.22 -27.32 -29.40
N PRO A 257 23.04 -27.77 -28.92
CA PRO A 257 22.95 -28.90 -28.00
C PRO A 257 23.45 -30.20 -28.64
N VAL A 258 23.21 -30.39 -29.94
CA VAL A 258 23.62 -31.59 -30.68
C VAL A 258 25.15 -31.69 -30.74
N ALA A 259 25.83 -30.56 -30.91
CA ALA A 259 27.29 -30.50 -30.95
C ALA A 259 27.94 -30.83 -29.59
N LEU A 260 27.24 -30.56 -28.49
CA LEU A 260 27.77 -30.82 -27.14
C LEU A 260 27.54 -32.26 -26.64
N ASN A 261 26.58 -32.99 -27.20
CA ASN A 261 26.22 -34.33 -26.75
C ASN A 261 27.43 -35.30 -26.58
N PRO A 262 28.38 -35.40 -27.55
CA PRO A 262 29.55 -36.27 -27.40
C PRO A 262 30.46 -35.89 -26.22
N PHE A 263 30.58 -34.59 -25.90
CA PHE A 263 31.40 -34.12 -24.78
C PHE A 263 30.78 -34.49 -23.43
N PHE A 264 29.46 -34.38 -23.29
CA PHE A 264 28.76 -34.80 -22.08
C PHE A 264 28.80 -36.31 -21.89
N LEU A 265 28.67 -37.10 -22.97
CA LEU A 265 28.83 -38.56 -22.92
C LEU A 265 30.25 -38.97 -22.53
N LEU A 266 31.27 -38.28 -23.07
CA LEU A 266 32.67 -38.52 -22.71
C LEU A 266 32.93 -38.17 -21.24
N ALA A 267 32.44 -37.02 -20.77
CA ALA A 267 32.55 -36.63 -19.37
C ALA A 267 31.86 -37.64 -18.43
N LEU A 268 30.66 -38.12 -18.79
CA LEU A 268 29.94 -39.14 -18.04
C LEU A 268 30.74 -40.46 -17.96
N TYR A 269 31.29 -40.93 -19.08
CA TYR A 269 32.14 -42.12 -19.14
C TYR A 269 33.36 -41.98 -18.22
N TYR A 270 34.10 -40.87 -18.31
CA TYR A 270 35.28 -40.62 -17.48
C TYR A 270 34.94 -40.55 -15.98
N LEU A 271 33.85 -39.90 -15.58
CA LEU A 271 33.44 -39.85 -14.18
C LEU A 271 32.99 -41.22 -13.65
N LEU A 272 32.30 -42.03 -14.46
CA LEU A 272 31.88 -43.38 -14.07
C LEU A 272 33.09 -44.30 -13.86
N VAL A 273 34.08 -44.26 -14.76
CA VAL A 273 35.31 -45.06 -14.64
C VAL A 273 36.15 -44.62 -13.45
N ARG A 274 36.35 -43.30 -13.26
CA ARG A 274 37.10 -42.75 -12.12
C ARG A 274 36.43 -43.07 -10.79
N MET A 275 35.10 -43.06 -10.73
CA MET A 275 34.36 -43.49 -9.55
C MET A 275 34.48 -45.00 -9.31
N LEU A 276 34.48 -45.86 -10.34
CA LEU A 276 34.68 -47.30 -10.19
C LEU A 276 36.08 -47.66 -9.64
N GLN A 277 37.09 -46.84 -9.90
CA GLN A 277 38.47 -47.04 -9.42
C GLN A 277 38.69 -46.65 -7.95
N GLN A 278 37.84 -45.82 -7.33
CA GLN A 278 38.13 -45.15 -6.05
C GLN A 278 37.49 -45.76 -4.77
N TRP A 279 36.88 -46.95 -4.77
CA TRP A 279 36.09 -47.42 -3.61
C TRP A 279 36.81 -48.29 -2.57
N ALA A 280 37.20 -47.65 -1.45
CA ALA A 280 37.12 -48.14 -0.06
C ALA A 280 36.78 -46.96 0.91
N LEU A 281 35.76 -47.16 1.76
CA LEU A 281 35.23 -46.32 2.88
C LEU A 281 34.32 -45.09 2.58
N PRO A 282 33.36 -44.75 3.49
CA PRO A 282 32.20 -43.91 3.18
C PRO A 282 32.33 -42.45 3.66
N ALA A 283 31.68 -41.52 2.96
CA ALA A 283 31.51 -40.13 3.41
C ALA A 283 30.02 -39.74 3.51
N LYS A 284 29.68 -39.11 4.65
CA LYS A 284 28.45 -38.35 4.95
C LYS A 284 28.70 -36.87 4.61
N VAL A 285 27.67 -36.14 4.16
CA VAL A 285 27.25 -34.77 4.54
C VAL A 285 26.32 -34.16 3.45
N TRP A 286 25.49 -33.20 3.89
CA TRP A 286 24.18 -32.76 3.40
C TRP A 286 24.21 -31.41 2.65
N CYS A 287 23.19 -31.17 1.79
CA CYS A 287 22.61 -29.88 1.32
C CYS A 287 23.55 -28.82 0.73
N ILE A 288 23.18 -28.12 -0.35
CA ILE A 288 22.36 -26.90 -0.34
C ILE A 288 21.90 -26.62 -1.78
N LEU A 289 20.62 -26.34 -2.00
CA LEU A 289 20.16 -25.26 -2.88
C LEU A 289 18.67 -25.03 -2.69
N LYS A 290 18.34 -23.87 -2.13
CA LYS A 290 16.98 -23.38 -1.94
C LYS A 290 16.64 -22.53 -3.17
N LEU A 291 15.79 -23.03 -4.04
CA LEU A 291 15.17 -22.24 -5.10
C LEU A 291 13.65 -22.38 -4.98
N SER A 292 13.02 -21.26 -4.63
CA SER A 292 11.58 -21.08 -4.63
C SER A 292 11.14 -20.37 -5.92
N MET A 293 9.90 -20.68 -6.32
CA MET A 293 9.06 -19.97 -7.29
C MET A 293 9.37 -20.24 -8.77
N ASN A 294 8.58 -21.12 -9.41
CA ASN A 294 8.03 -20.80 -10.75
C ASN A 294 6.88 -21.73 -11.22
N ASN A 295 5.73 -21.82 -10.54
CA ASN A 295 4.72 -22.86 -10.87
C ASN A 295 3.75 -22.55 -12.04
N ILE A 296 4.09 -21.73 -13.05
CA ILE A 296 3.12 -21.33 -14.09
C ILE A 296 3.80 -20.98 -15.44
N THR A 297 4.65 -21.85 -15.98
CA THR A 297 5.29 -21.62 -17.29
C THR A 297 4.75 -22.51 -18.41
N TYR A 298 3.92 -23.51 -18.08
CA TYR A 298 3.38 -24.47 -19.04
C TYR A 298 1.85 -24.50 -18.93
N ASN A 299 1.16 -24.34 -20.06
CA ASN A 299 -0.30 -24.34 -20.14
C ASN A 299 -0.76 -25.59 -20.89
N SER A 300 -1.14 -26.64 -20.16
CA SER A 300 -1.58 -27.91 -20.73
C SER A 300 -2.71 -28.52 -19.92
N TRP A 301 -3.60 -29.29 -20.53
CA TRP A 301 -4.64 -30.03 -19.77
C TRP A 301 -4.07 -30.95 -18.70
N LEU A 302 -2.83 -31.40 -18.86
CA LEU A 302 -2.12 -32.23 -17.89
C LEU A 302 -1.62 -31.44 -16.66
N THR A 303 -1.25 -30.17 -16.85
CA THR A 303 -0.90 -29.26 -15.75
C THR A 303 -2.14 -28.67 -15.07
N PHE A 304 -3.29 -28.63 -15.75
CA PHE A 304 -4.59 -28.29 -15.16
C PHE A 304 -4.97 -29.18 -13.98
N VAL A 305 -4.70 -30.48 -14.07
CA VAL A 305 -4.98 -31.44 -12.98
C VAL A 305 -4.18 -31.09 -11.72
N LEU A 306 -2.91 -30.68 -11.88
CA LEU A 306 -2.07 -30.21 -10.77
C LEU A 306 -2.58 -28.88 -10.18
N LEU A 307 -3.10 -27.99 -11.03
CA LEU A 307 -3.72 -26.76 -10.58
C LEU A 307 -4.97 -27.03 -9.74
N ILE A 308 -5.89 -27.88 -10.22
CA ILE A 308 -7.09 -28.29 -9.47
C ILE A 308 -6.69 -28.97 -8.15
N TRP A 309 -5.72 -29.89 -8.19
CA TRP A 309 -5.28 -30.61 -6.99
C TRP A 309 -4.67 -29.67 -5.95
N SER A 310 -3.85 -28.71 -6.40
CA SER A 310 -3.34 -27.62 -5.55
C SER A 310 -4.50 -26.83 -4.94
N CYS A 311 -5.45 -26.38 -5.76
CA CYS A 311 -6.65 -25.67 -5.31
C CYS A 311 -7.45 -26.45 -4.24
N ILE A 312 -7.64 -27.75 -4.42
CA ILE A 312 -8.33 -28.61 -3.44
C ILE A 312 -7.57 -28.67 -2.12
N ILE A 313 -6.24 -28.89 -2.16
CA ILE A 313 -5.40 -28.91 -0.95
C ILE A 313 -5.51 -27.60 -0.18
N TRP A 314 -5.57 -26.47 -0.88
CA TRP A 314 -5.71 -25.14 -0.26
C TRP A 314 -7.04 -24.95 0.48
N MET A 315 -8.12 -25.61 0.07
CA MET A 315 -9.42 -25.54 0.75
C MET A 315 -9.52 -26.40 2.02
N VAL A 316 -8.59 -27.33 2.21
CA VAL A 316 -8.61 -28.23 3.37
C VAL A 316 -7.96 -27.56 4.58
N HIS A 317 -8.58 -27.72 5.76
CA HIS A 317 -8.11 -27.15 7.01
C HIS A 317 -6.67 -27.57 7.35
N ASP A 318 -6.36 -28.86 7.26
CA ASP A 318 -5.05 -29.42 7.57
C ASP A 318 -4.21 -29.63 6.30
N ARG A 319 -4.01 -28.54 5.55
CA ARG A 319 -3.31 -28.56 4.25
C ARG A 319 -1.95 -29.26 4.31
N HIS A 320 -1.22 -29.14 5.42
CA HIS A 320 0.08 -29.79 5.58
C HIS A 320 -0.06 -31.32 5.54
N LEU A 321 -1.01 -31.88 6.28
CA LEU A 321 -1.23 -33.32 6.33
C LEU A 321 -1.64 -33.88 4.96
N TYR A 322 -2.60 -33.23 4.30
CA TYR A 322 -3.09 -33.69 3.00
C TYR A 322 -2.09 -33.45 1.87
N ALA A 323 -1.35 -32.33 1.88
CA ALA A 323 -0.26 -32.11 0.96
C ALA A 323 0.78 -33.21 1.10
N LEU A 324 1.26 -33.48 2.32
CA LEU A 324 2.23 -34.52 2.61
C LEU A 324 1.73 -35.91 2.21
N ARG A 325 0.47 -36.25 2.49
CA ARG A 325 -0.14 -37.52 2.07
C ARG A 325 -0.26 -37.67 0.55
N SER A 326 -0.42 -36.56 -0.17
CA SER A 326 -0.52 -36.55 -1.63
C SER A 326 0.82 -36.56 -2.37
N LEU A 327 1.94 -36.26 -1.69
CA LEU A 327 3.28 -36.20 -2.28
C LEU A 327 3.70 -37.45 -3.09
N PRO A 328 3.51 -38.70 -2.63
CA PRO A 328 3.90 -39.86 -3.43
C PRO A 328 3.15 -39.93 -4.77
N PHE A 329 1.85 -39.59 -4.77
CA PHE A 329 1.05 -39.55 -6.00
C PHE A 329 1.49 -38.43 -6.94
N LEU A 330 1.83 -37.26 -6.39
CA LEU A 330 2.35 -36.12 -7.17
C LEU A 330 3.71 -36.42 -7.81
N VAL A 331 4.61 -37.12 -7.10
CA VAL A 331 5.91 -37.54 -7.65
C VAL A 331 5.71 -38.52 -8.80
N ILE A 332 4.83 -39.52 -8.65
CA ILE A 332 4.50 -40.47 -9.72
C ILE A 332 3.91 -39.74 -10.93
N TYR A 333 2.93 -38.87 -10.71
CA TYR A 333 2.32 -38.08 -11.77
C TYR A 333 3.33 -37.19 -12.51
N GLY A 334 4.20 -36.49 -11.76
CA GLY A 334 5.25 -35.66 -12.34
C GLY A 334 6.29 -36.46 -13.13
N ASN A 335 6.63 -37.68 -12.71
CA ASN A 335 7.47 -38.59 -13.50
C ASN A 335 6.79 -38.95 -14.83
N VAL A 336 5.50 -39.30 -14.81
CA VAL A 336 4.73 -39.63 -16.03
C VAL A 336 4.73 -38.45 -17.00
N LEU A 337 4.55 -37.21 -16.53
CA LEU A 337 4.60 -36.01 -17.37
C LEU A 337 5.98 -35.79 -17.98
N VAL A 338 7.05 -35.94 -17.20
CA VAL A 338 8.42 -35.77 -17.65
C VAL A 338 8.80 -36.83 -18.69
N ILE A 339 8.29 -38.06 -18.55
CA ILE A 339 8.44 -39.14 -19.53
C ILE A 339 7.66 -38.83 -20.81
N LEU A 340 6.40 -38.37 -20.70
CA LEU A 340 5.60 -37.99 -21.86
C LEU A 340 6.25 -36.86 -22.66
N ASN A 341 6.78 -35.84 -21.98
CA ASN A 341 7.53 -34.76 -22.61
C ASN A 341 8.82 -35.23 -23.28
N PHE A 342 9.51 -36.23 -22.70
CA PHE A 342 10.69 -36.83 -23.31
C PHE A 342 10.34 -37.57 -24.62
N ILE A 343 9.22 -38.30 -24.65
CA ILE A 343 8.73 -39.00 -25.84
C ILE A 343 8.35 -38.02 -26.94
N VAL A 344 7.67 -36.93 -26.60
CA VAL A 344 7.31 -35.85 -27.54
C VAL A 344 8.54 -35.09 -28.05
N GLY A 345 9.61 -35.04 -27.26
CA GLY A 345 10.88 -34.42 -27.63
C GLY A 345 11.66 -35.19 -28.70
N LEU A 346 11.31 -36.45 -28.99
CA LEU A 346 11.95 -37.23 -30.05
C LEU A 346 11.82 -36.53 -31.39
N ASN A 347 12.85 -36.62 -32.24
CA ASN A 347 12.90 -35.99 -33.56
C ASN A 347 12.05 -36.74 -34.61
N LEU A 348 10.74 -36.86 -34.35
CA LEU A 348 9.72 -37.52 -35.18
C LEU A 348 8.65 -36.51 -35.60
N SER A 349 8.00 -36.75 -36.75
CA SER A 349 6.89 -35.88 -37.18
C SER A 349 5.61 -36.18 -36.39
N GLN A 350 4.73 -35.18 -36.22
CA GLN A 350 3.54 -35.30 -35.38
C GLN A 350 2.55 -36.38 -35.89
N GLU A 351 2.51 -36.63 -37.20
CA GLU A 351 1.67 -37.66 -37.82
C GLU A 351 2.18 -39.09 -37.55
N GLU A 352 3.49 -39.27 -37.32
CA GLU A 352 4.11 -40.55 -37.01
C GLU A 352 3.93 -40.95 -35.53
N LEU A 353 3.82 -39.98 -34.61
CA LEU A 353 3.76 -40.23 -33.16
C LEU A 353 2.33 -40.47 -32.64
N PHE A 354 1.32 -39.82 -33.24
CA PHE A 354 -0.09 -39.94 -32.85
C PHE A 354 -1.01 -40.06 -34.07
N PRO A 355 -1.07 -41.23 -34.74
CA PRO A 355 -1.90 -41.40 -35.93
C PRO A 355 -3.39 -41.28 -35.59
N GLY A 356 -4.11 -40.41 -36.32
CA GLY A 356 -5.57 -40.25 -36.22
C GLY A 356 -6.09 -39.35 -35.09
N VAL A 357 -5.21 -38.71 -34.31
CA VAL A 357 -5.60 -37.75 -33.26
C VAL A 357 -5.74 -36.34 -33.85
N ALA A 358 -6.83 -35.64 -33.55
CA ALA A 358 -7.04 -34.28 -34.03
C ALA A 358 -5.94 -33.33 -33.52
N THR A 359 -5.38 -32.52 -34.43
CA THR A 359 -4.30 -31.56 -34.15
C THR A 359 -4.65 -30.56 -33.03
N SER A 360 -5.92 -30.17 -32.91
CA SER A 360 -6.41 -29.32 -31.80
C SER A 360 -6.26 -29.98 -30.42
N LEU A 361 -6.43 -31.29 -30.33
CA LEU A 361 -6.30 -32.05 -29.07
C LEU A 361 -4.82 -32.22 -28.69
N LEU A 362 -3.94 -32.37 -29.68
CA LEU A 362 -2.48 -32.43 -29.51
C LEU A 362 -1.88 -31.09 -29.06
N ILE A 363 -2.38 -29.97 -29.60
CA ILE A 363 -1.99 -28.61 -29.19
C ILE A 363 -2.43 -28.33 -27.75
N ASP A 364 -3.67 -28.71 -27.39
CA ASP A 364 -4.22 -28.48 -26.05
C ASP A 364 -3.56 -29.35 -24.95
N LEU A 365 -3.02 -30.51 -25.32
CA LEU A 365 -2.18 -31.34 -24.44
C LEU A 365 -0.72 -30.84 -24.34
N ASP A 366 -0.36 -29.78 -25.08
CA ASP A 366 0.97 -29.17 -25.17
C ASP A 366 2.07 -30.15 -25.63
N LEU A 367 1.72 -31.04 -26.57
CA LEU A 367 2.62 -32.04 -27.15
C LEU A 367 3.47 -31.45 -28.30
N LYS A 368 4.01 -30.23 -28.12
CA LYS A 368 4.92 -29.58 -29.06
C LYS A 368 6.38 -29.75 -28.59
N PRO A 369 7.35 -30.00 -29.48
CA PRO A 369 8.75 -30.15 -29.07
C PRO A 369 9.29 -28.83 -28.53
N TYR A 370 9.58 -28.76 -27.23
CA TYR A 370 10.30 -27.66 -26.58
C TYR A 370 11.76 -28.06 -26.34
N SER A 371 12.64 -27.05 -26.32
CA SER A 371 14.10 -27.25 -26.24
C SER A 371 14.64 -27.65 -24.86
N LEU A 372 13.84 -27.68 -23.79
CA LEU A 372 14.28 -28.15 -22.46
C LEU A 372 13.13 -28.77 -21.62
N PRO A 373 13.22 -30.04 -21.17
CA PRO A 373 12.29 -30.66 -20.25
C PRO A 373 12.45 -30.15 -18.81
N CYS A 374 11.32 -30.00 -18.12
CA CYS A 374 11.18 -29.29 -16.85
C CYS A 374 11.58 -30.08 -15.60
N ILE A 375 12.83 -30.52 -15.51
CA ILE A 375 13.33 -31.30 -14.36
C ILE A 375 13.30 -30.49 -13.05
N LEU A 376 13.34 -29.16 -13.13
CA LEU A 376 13.36 -28.28 -11.97
C LEU A 376 12.10 -28.42 -11.08
N TYR A 377 10.91 -28.64 -11.65
CA TYR A 377 9.69 -28.86 -10.86
C TYR A 377 9.71 -30.19 -10.16
N GLN A 378 10.13 -31.23 -10.87
CA GLN A 378 10.17 -32.59 -10.33
C GLN A 378 11.16 -32.71 -9.17
N LEU A 379 12.26 -31.96 -9.22
CA LEU A 379 13.21 -31.85 -8.10
C LEU A 379 12.54 -31.36 -6.81
N THR A 380 11.62 -30.39 -6.89
CA THR A 380 10.90 -29.89 -5.70
C THR A 380 10.01 -30.95 -5.08
N PHE A 381 9.31 -31.75 -5.89
CA PHE A 381 8.48 -32.85 -5.40
C PHE A 381 9.33 -33.96 -4.78
N TRP A 382 10.48 -34.30 -5.37
CA TRP A 382 11.41 -35.27 -4.80
C TRP A 382 11.97 -34.84 -3.44
N LEU A 383 12.32 -33.56 -3.29
CA LEU A 383 12.81 -33.01 -2.02
C LEU A 383 11.72 -33.01 -0.94
N LEU A 384 10.50 -32.59 -1.28
CA LEU A 384 9.37 -32.58 -0.36
C LEU A 384 9.00 -34.00 0.11
N LEU A 385 8.97 -34.97 -0.81
CA LEU A 385 8.73 -36.38 -0.45
C LEU A 385 9.83 -36.92 0.46
N ARG A 386 11.09 -36.57 0.22
CA ARG A 386 12.20 -36.96 1.10
C ARG A 386 12.07 -36.34 2.49
N GLN A 387 11.76 -35.06 2.57
CA GLN A 387 11.50 -34.38 3.85
C GLN A 387 10.36 -35.04 4.61
N TYR A 388 9.28 -35.41 3.94
CA TYR A 388 8.13 -36.11 4.52
C TYR A 388 8.52 -37.49 5.10
N VAL A 389 9.21 -38.32 4.32
CA VAL A 389 9.63 -39.66 4.76
C VAL A 389 10.60 -39.55 5.95
N MET A 390 11.54 -38.60 5.90
CA MET A 390 12.45 -38.34 7.02
C MET A 390 11.71 -37.82 8.27
N GLN A 391 10.69 -36.97 8.11
CA GLN A 391 9.86 -36.51 9.21
C GLN A 391 9.05 -37.64 9.85
N ILE A 392 8.46 -38.55 9.07
CA ILE A 392 7.75 -39.72 9.61
C ILE A 392 8.71 -40.62 10.40
N GLN A 393 9.93 -40.84 9.89
CA GLN A 393 10.95 -41.63 10.59
C GLN A 393 11.37 -40.95 11.90
N LYS A 394 11.66 -39.64 11.86
CA LYS A 394 11.98 -38.87 13.08
C LYS A 394 10.82 -38.75 14.05
N GLN A 395 9.58 -38.65 13.59
CA GLN A 395 8.42 -38.56 14.46
C GLN A 395 8.15 -39.88 15.18
N LYS A 396 8.40 -41.03 14.52
CA LYS A 396 8.43 -42.35 15.18
C LYS A 396 9.54 -42.45 16.24
N GLU A 397 10.70 -41.83 16.00
CA GLU A 397 11.78 -41.74 16.99
C GLU A 397 11.48 -40.74 18.13
N GLU A 398 10.83 -39.61 17.85
CA GLU A 398 10.46 -38.59 18.84
C GLU A 398 9.20 -38.94 19.65
N GLU A 399 8.25 -39.73 19.12
CA GLU A 399 7.15 -40.31 19.91
C GLU A 399 7.70 -41.24 21.00
N PHE A 400 8.87 -41.84 20.78
CA PHE A 400 9.60 -42.61 21.78
C PHE A 400 10.33 -41.71 22.81
N LEU A 401 10.63 -40.46 22.45
CA LEU A 401 11.40 -39.51 23.28
C LEU A 401 10.52 -38.50 24.05
N LYS A 402 9.27 -38.28 23.62
CA LYS A 402 8.32 -37.32 24.21
C LYS A 402 7.65 -37.76 25.51
N GLU A 403 7.94 -38.96 26.02
CA GLU A 403 7.61 -39.34 27.40
C GLU A 403 8.48 -38.60 28.44
N VAL A 404 9.56 -37.95 28.00
CA VAL A 404 10.54 -37.31 28.89
C VAL A 404 10.78 -35.86 28.42
N ILE A 405 10.20 -34.91 29.17
CA ILE A 405 10.49 -33.46 29.21
C ILE A 405 9.71 -32.57 28.23
N VAL A 406 8.91 -31.66 28.83
CA VAL A 406 8.39 -30.44 28.19
C VAL A 406 8.73 -29.24 29.07
N HIS A 407 9.41 -28.24 28.52
CA HIS A 407 9.44 -26.90 29.10
C HIS A 407 9.17 -25.82 28.04
N GLN A 408 8.30 -24.87 28.38
CA GLN A 408 7.74 -23.82 27.52
C GLN A 408 8.26 -22.44 27.93
N THR A 409 9.09 -21.80 27.11
CA THR A 409 9.52 -20.40 27.33
C THR A 409 9.37 -19.49 26.09
N GLY A 410 8.86 -20.00 24.95
CA GLY A 410 8.71 -19.22 23.71
C GLY A 410 7.32 -18.61 23.40
N LYS A 411 6.33 -18.74 24.29
CA LYS A 411 4.91 -18.46 23.96
C LYS A 411 4.51 -16.98 23.91
N ASN A 412 5.24 -16.06 24.54
CA ASN A 412 4.73 -14.71 24.79
C ASN A 412 4.73 -13.79 23.55
N ILE A 413 5.81 -13.76 22.75
CA ILE A 413 5.90 -12.88 21.56
C ILE A 413 4.93 -13.32 20.45
N GLY A 414 4.85 -14.63 20.21
CA GLY A 414 3.93 -15.18 19.21
C GLY A 414 2.46 -14.89 19.52
N SER A 415 2.09 -14.84 20.80
CA SER A 415 0.72 -14.51 21.22
C SER A 415 0.33 -13.06 20.93
N ILE A 416 1.26 -12.10 21.10
CA ILE A 416 1.04 -10.68 20.81
C ILE A 416 0.88 -10.46 19.31
N PHE A 417 1.80 -11.03 18.51
CA PHE A 417 1.73 -10.92 17.05
C PHE A 417 0.44 -11.55 16.50
N LYS A 418 0.04 -12.73 17.01
CA LYS A 418 -1.23 -13.36 16.66
C LYS A 418 -2.41 -12.43 16.99
N ARG A 419 -2.44 -11.80 18.17
CA ARG A 419 -3.52 -10.87 18.57
C ARG A 419 -3.61 -9.65 17.65
N ILE A 420 -2.47 -9.08 17.23
CA ILE A 420 -2.43 -7.96 16.27
C ILE A 420 -2.96 -8.39 14.91
N LEU A 421 -2.48 -9.53 14.38
CA LEU A 421 -2.94 -10.05 13.10
C LEU A 421 -4.45 -10.32 13.11
N VAL A 422 -4.96 -11.02 14.11
CA VAL A 422 -6.40 -11.30 14.23
C VAL A 422 -7.23 -10.01 14.18
N LYS A 423 -6.77 -8.93 14.84
CA LYS A 423 -7.50 -7.65 14.87
C LYS A 423 -7.53 -6.93 13.52
N TYR A 424 -6.44 -6.95 12.75
CA TYR A 424 -6.30 -6.11 11.54
C TYR A 424 -6.33 -6.86 10.20
N TRP A 425 -6.29 -8.20 10.18
CA TRP A 425 -6.21 -8.98 8.94
C TRP A 425 -7.42 -8.80 8.01
N ILE A 426 -8.61 -8.53 8.57
CA ILE A 426 -9.81 -8.27 7.75
C ILE A 426 -9.68 -7.01 6.87
N TYR A 427 -8.95 -5.99 7.32
CA TYR A 427 -8.66 -4.80 6.52
C TYR A 427 -7.71 -5.13 5.38
N PHE A 428 -6.68 -5.96 5.64
CA PHE A 428 -5.79 -6.46 4.61
C PHE A 428 -6.55 -7.27 3.54
N CYS A 429 -7.49 -8.12 3.95
CA CYS A 429 -8.38 -8.83 3.03
C CYS A 429 -9.22 -7.86 2.18
N SER A 430 -9.75 -6.80 2.80
CA SER A 430 -10.54 -5.77 2.11
C SER A 430 -9.73 -5.03 1.04
N ILE A 431 -8.45 -4.72 1.32
CA ILE A 431 -7.53 -4.13 0.34
C ILE A 431 -7.26 -5.10 -0.81
N MET A 432 -7.10 -6.40 -0.54
CA MET A 432 -6.91 -7.39 -1.60
C MET A 432 -8.15 -7.53 -2.50
N PHE A 433 -9.37 -7.49 -1.96
CA PHE A 433 -10.61 -7.42 -2.75
C PHE A 433 -10.61 -6.23 -3.70
N PHE A 434 -10.17 -5.07 -3.21
CA PHE A 434 -10.07 -3.85 -4.00
C PHE A 434 -9.06 -4.00 -5.15
N ILE A 435 -7.86 -4.53 -4.90
CA ILE A 435 -6.83 -4.72 -5.93
C ILE A 435 -7.29 -5.69 -7.02
N VAL A 436 -7.90 -6.83 -6.65
CA VAL A 436 -8.42 -7.82 -7.63
C VAL A 436 -9.50 -7.22 -8.53
N SER A 437 -10.37 -6.39 -7.93
CA SER A 437 -11.53 -5.83 -8.61
C SER A 437 -11.18 -4.70 -9.58
N PHE A 438 -10.22 -3.83 -9.21
CA PHE A 438 -9.95 -2.59 -9.94
C PHE A 438 -8.66 -2.59 -10.76
N LYS A 439 -7.81 -3.62 -10.66
CA LYS A 439 -6.58 -3.70 -11.47
C LYS A 439 -6.89 -4.04 -12.93
N GLY A 440 -6.50 -3.16 -13.86
CA GLY A 440 -6.66 -3.35 -15.31
C GLY A 440 -8.10 -3.14 -15.78
N LYS A 441 -8.42 -3.61 -17.00
CA LYS A 441 -9.73 -3.41 -17.64
C LYS A 441 -10.88 -4.03 -16.84
N VAL A 442 -12.04 -3.36 -16.79
CA VAL A 442 -13.28 -3.91 -16.22
C VAL A 442 -13.80 -5.00 -17.14
N VAL A 443 -14.11 -6.15 -16.54
CA VAL A 443 -14.61 -7.35 -17.20
C VAL A 443 -15.70 -7.95 -16.33
N LEU A 444 -16.65 -8.66 -16.94
CA LEU A 444 -17.85 -9.12 -16.25
C LEU A 444 -17.54 -9.95 -14.99
N TYR A 445 -16.54 -10.84 -15.03
CA TYR A 445 -16.19 -11.68 -13.87
C TYR A 445 -15.67 -10.88 -12.66
N LYS A 446 -15.21 -9.64 -12.84
CA LYS A 446 -14.78 -8.77 -11.72
C LYS A 446 -15.95 -8.13 -10.99
N ILE A 447 -17.11 -7.98 -11.64
CA ILE A 447 -18.27 -7.28 -11.07
C ILE A 447 -18.83 -8.03 -9.85
N PRO A 448 -18.99 -9.37 -9.85
CA PRO A 448 -19.45 -10.08 -8.65
C PRO A 448 -18.51 -9.94 -7.45
N TYR A 449 -17.19 -9.80 -7.62
CA TYR A 449 -16.29 -9.50 -6.49
C TYR A 449 -16.61 -8.18 -5.82
N VAL A 450 -16.88 -7.16 -6.62
CA VAL A 450 -17.28 -5.84 -6.11
C VAL A 450 -18.66 -5.92 -5.46
N ILE A 451 -19.62 -6.63 -6.05
CA ILE A 451 -20.94 -6.85 -5.45
C ILE A 451 -20.80 -7.54 -4.09
N PHE A 452 -20.01 -8.61 -3.97
CA PHE A 452 -19.78 -9.29 -2.70
C PHE A 452 -19.11 -8.37 -1.67
N PHE A 453 -18.09 -7.61 -2.07
CA PHE A 453 -17.42 -6.65 -1.19
C PHE A 453 -18.38 -5.56 -0.70
N LEU A 454 -19.12 -4.92 -1.61
CA LEU A 454 -20.11 -3.88 -1.30
C LEU A 454 -21.22 -4.42 -0.41
N PHE A 455 -21.73 -5.62 -0.69
CA PHE A 455 -22.74 -6.29 0.14
C PHE A 455 -22.22 -6.53 1.57
N CYS A 456 -20.97 -6.98 1.71
CA CYS A 456 -20.33 -7.18 3.01
C CYS A 456 -20.22 -5.86 3.80
N VAL A 457 -19.80 -4.77 3.15
CA VAL A 457 -19.68 -3.44 3.79
C VAL A 457 -21.06 -2.86 4.12
N ALA A 458 -22.04 -2.99 3.23
CA ALA A 458 -23.41 -2.53 3.46
C ALA A 458 -24.09 -3.29 4.62
N LEU A 459 -23.96 -4.62 4.66
CA LEU A 459 -24.44 -5.42 5.79
C LEU A 459 -23.75 -5.05 7.10
N TYR A 460 -22.42 -4.85 7.06
CA TYR A 460 -21.67 -4.40 8.23
C TYR A 460 -22.28 -3.13 8.81
N GLN A 461 -22.70 -2.19 7.97
CA GLN A 461 -23.29 -0.94 8.43
C GLN A 461 -24.76 -1.04 8.83
N ILE A 462 -25.61 -1.64 7.99
CA ILE A 462 -27.06 -1.70 8.20
C ILE A 462 -27.41 -2.60 9.38
N HIS A 463 -26.80 -3.79 9.47
CA HIS A 463 -27.14 -4.79 10.48
C HIS A 463 -25.93 -5.64 10.91
N TYR A 464 -25.26 -5.17 11.97
CA TYR A 464 -24.01 -5.75 12.45
C TYR A 464 -24.11 -7.21 12.92
N GLU A 465 -25.19 -7.57 13.62
CA GLU A 465 -25.38 -8.95 14.10
C GLU A 465 -25.54 -9.94 12.94
N GLY A 466 -26.34 -9.58 11.93
CA GLY A 466 -26.48 -10.38 10.71
C GLY A 466 -25.16 -10.48 9.95
N TRP A 467 -24.39 -9.39 9.89
CA TRP A 467 -23.05 -9.41 9.30
C TRP A 467 -22.13 -10.44 9.99
N ARG A 468 -22.09 -10.48 11.34
CA ARG A 468 -21.30 -11.48 12.08
C ARG A 468 -21.74 -12.91 11.77
N ARG A 469 -23.05 -13.18 11.68
CA ARG A 469 -23.59 -14.52 11.38
C ARG A 469 -23.25 -14.97 9.95
N ILE A 470 -23.32 -14.06 8.97
CA ILE A 470 -23.12 -14.36 7.54
C ILE A 470 -21.62 -14.38 7.17
N LEU A 471 -20.74 -13.75 7.95
CA LEU A 471 -19.33 -13.55 7.60
C LEU A 471 -18.59 -14.85 7.23
N LYS A 472 -18.87 -15.97 7.91
CA LYS A 472 -18.29 -17.28 7.56
C LYS A 472 -18.70 -17.73 6.15
N GLY A 473 -20.00 -17.60 5.85
CA GLY A 473 -20.57 -17.93 4.54
C GLY A 473 -20.01 -17.01 3.44
N PHE A 474 -19.83 -15.73 3.74
CA PHE A 474 -19.21 -14.76 2.82
C PHE A 474 -17.80 -15.20 2.37
N TRP A 475 -16.93 -15.57 3.31
CA TRP A 475 -15.57 -16.04 2.97
C TRP A 475 -15.59 -17.33 2.15
N LEU A 476 -16.48 -18.27 2.50
CA LEU A 476 -16.66 -19.51 1.75
C LEU A 476 -17.10 -19.26 0.30
N ILE A 477 -18.09 -18.38 0.10
CA ILE A 477 -18.58 -18.00 -1.24
C ILE A 477 -17.48 -17.30 -2.04
N SER A 478 -16.72 -16.38 -1.43
CA SER A 478 -15.63 -15.67 -2.10
C SER A 478 -14.50 -16.61 -2.56
N VAL A 479 -14.09 -17.56 -1.71
CA VAL A 479 -13.08 -18.57 -2.07
C VAL A 479 -13.61 -19.48 -3.19
N SER A 480 -14.86 -19.94 -3.08
CA SER A 480 -15.48 -20.80 -4.08
C SER A 480 -15.59 -20.11 -5.45
N TYR A 481 -16.06 -18.87 -5.47
CA TYR A 481 -16.15 -18.05 -6.68
C TYR A 481 -14.78 -17.82 -7.32
N SER A 482 -13.74 -17.59 -6.51
CA SER A 482 -12.37 -17.41 -6.99
C SER A 482 -11.77 -18.66 -7.61
N MET A 483 -12.09 -19.83 -7.06
CA MET A 483 -11.70 -21.11 -7.68
C MET A 483 -12.38 -21.28 -9.05
N ILE A 484 -13.68 -20.98 -9.15
CA ILE A 484 -14.42 -21.08 -10.41
C ILE A 484 -13.82 -20.15 -11.48
N ILE A 485 -13.48 -18.91 -11.12
CA ILE A 485 -12.85 -17.98 -12.07
C ILE A 485 -11.45 -18.45 -12.46
N LEU A 486 -10.65 -18.94 -11.52
CA LEU A 486 -9.31 -19.45 -11.81
C LEU A 486 -9.39 -20.59 -12.83
N ILE A 487 -10.33 -21.52 -12.61
CA ILE A 487 -10.63 -22.61 -13.54
C ILE A 487 -11.11 -22.07 -14.89
N ALA A 488 -12.05 -21.13 -14.91
CA ALA A 488 -12.60 -20.56 -16.15
C ALA A 488 -11.55 -19.81 -16.97
N LEU A 489 -10.72 -18.98 -16.34
CA LEU A 489 -9.65 -18.22 -17.00
C LEU A 489 -8.57 -19.13 -17.57
N TYR A 490 -8.24 -20.21 -16.84
CA TYR A 490 -7.27 -21.19 -17.28
C TYR A 490 -7.81 -22.04 -18.43
N THR A 491 -9.02 -22.61 -18.28
CA THR A 491 -9.63 -23.48 -19.29
C THR A 491 -9.92 -22.76 -20.61
N TYR A 492 -10.20 -21.46 -20.59
CA TYR A 492 -10.45 -20.67 -21.81
C TYR A 492 -9.19 -20.43 -22.66
N GLN A 493 -7.99 -20.72 -22.15
CA GLN A 493 -6.76 -20.65 -22.95
C GLN A 493 -6.58 -21.85 -23.90
N PHE A 494 -7.48 -22.84 -23.87
CA PHE A 494 -7.45 -24.01 -24.75
C PHE A 494 -8.38 -23.84 -25.96
N GLU A 495 -8.06 -24.49 -27.08
CA GLU A 495 -8.83 -24.43 -28.32
C GLU A 495 -10.15 -25.23 -28.26
N MET A 496 -10.16 -26.36 -27.52
CA MET A 496 -11.30 -27.28 -27.43
C MET A 496 -12.61 -26.62 -26.92
N PRO A 497 -12.61 -25.84 -25.82
CA PRO A 497 -13.80 -25.08 -25.38
C PRO A 497 -14.29 -24.06 -26.43
N LEU A 498 -13.40 -23.57 -27.29
CA LEU A 498 -13.72 -22.58 -28.30
C LEU A 498 -14.53 -23.18 -29.46
N THR A 499 -14.25 -24.43 -29.85
CA THR A 499 -15.08 -25.19 -30.80
C THR A 499 -16.51 -25.38 -30.28
N PHE A 500 -16.67 -25.62 -28.98
CA PHE A 500 -17.99 -25.72 -28.35
C PHE A 500 -18.69 -24.35 -28.26
N CYS A 501 -17.95 -23.28 -27.93
CA CYS A 501 -18.46 -21.92 -27.83
C CYS A 501 -18.70 -21.21 -29.18
N LYS A 502 -18.08 -21.64 -30.28
CA LYS A 502 -18.37 -21.12 -31.64
C LYS A 502 -19.85 -21.29 -32.03
N ARG A 503 -20.59 -22.22 -31.41
CA ARG A 503 -22.05 -22.36 -31.57
C ARG A 503 -22.87 -21.26 -30.88
N LYS A 504 -22.30 -20.42 -30.00
CA LYS A 504 -22.99 -19.29 -29.33
C LYS A 504 -22.14 -18.01 -29.37
N GLN A 505 -22.45 -17.10 -30.30
CA GLN A 505 -22.04 -15.67 -30.39
C GLN A 505 -20.72 -15.23 -29.70
N LEU A 506 -19.62 -15.30 -30.44
CA LEU A 506 -18.23 -14.94 -30.06
C LEU A 506 -18.06 -13.51 -29.49
N ALA A 507 -18.90 -12.54 -29.90
CA ALA A 507 -18.79 -11.15 -29.44
C ALA A 507 -19.12 -10.96 -27.94
N LYS A 508 -20.04 -11.75 -27.39
CA LYS A 508 -20.45 -11.64 -25.98
C LYS A 508 -19.39 -12.18 -25.01
N LEU A 509 -18.58 -13.16 -25.41
CA LEU A 509 -17.59 -13.80 -24.52
C LEU A 509 -16.37 -12.91 -24.25
N LYS A 510 -16.00 -12.05 -25.21
CA LYS A 510 -14.91 -11.07 -25.04
C LYS A 510 -15.22 -10.08 -23.90
N ASP A 511 -16.49 -9.72 -23.76
CA ASP A 511 -16.95 -8.79 -22.72
C ASP A 511 -17.03 -9.45 -21.33
N VAL A 512 -17.12 -10.79 -21.27
CA VAL A 512 -17.00 -11.55 -20.02
C VAL A 512 -15.60 -11.41 -19.42
N GLY A 513 -14.59 -11.12 -20.26
CA GLY A 513 -13.17 -11.09 -19.88
C GLY A 513 -12.42 -12.37 -20.20
N LEU A 514 -13.06 -13.29 -20.92
CA LEU A 514 -12.48 -14.51 -21.46
C LEU A 514 -11.83 -14.13 -22.80
N GLU A 515 -10.55 -13.76 -22.73
CA GLU A 515 -9.71 -13.42 -23.88
C GLU A 515 -8.47 -14.34 -23.90
N TRP A 516 -7.87 -14.52 -25.08
CA TRP A 516 -6.57 -15.17 -25.22
C TRP A 516 -5.50 -14.24 -24.66
N PHE A 517 -4.73 -14.70 -23.69
CA PHE A 517 -3.70 -13.90 -23.04
C PHE A 517 -2.31 -14.37 -23.42
N ASN A 518 -1.40 -13.42 -23.59
CA ASN A 518 0.02 -13.73 -23.64
C ASN A 518 0.47 -14.33 -22.30
N THR A 519 1.45 -15.24 -22.32
CA THR A 519 1.96 -15.94 -21.13
C THR A 519 2.28 -15.01 -19.96
N LYS A 520 2.90 -13.84 -20.21
CA LYS A 520 3.20 -12.83 -19.20
C LYS A 520 1.96 -12.18 -18.57
N GLU A 521 0.93 -11.90 -19.37
CA GLU A 521 -0.30 -11.28 -18.89
C GLU A 521 -1.18 -12.29 -18.13
N LEU A 522 -1.26 -13.52 -18.64
CA LEU A 522 -1.93 -14.65 -17.99
C LEU A 522 -1.32 -14.91 -16.60
N PHE A 523 0.02 -14.96 -16.53
CA PHE A 523 0.76 -15.13 -15.28
C PHE A 523 0.40 -14.07 -14.24
N THR A 524 0.38 -12.80 -14.65
CA THR A 524 0.06 -11.68 -13.77
C THR A 524 -1.38 -11.78 -13.22
N LYS A 525 -2.34 -12.23 -14.05
CA LYS A 525 -3.74 -12.41 -13.66
C LYS A 525 -3.94 -13.59 -12.72
N ILE A 526 -3.29 -14.73 -13.01
CA ILE A 526 -3.37 -15.93 -12.17
C ILE A 526 -2.72 -15.68 -10.80
N ILE A 527 -1.53 -15.08 -10.74
CA ILE A 527 -0.88 -14.78 -9.46
C ILE A 527 -1.73 -13.88 -8.59
N LEU A 528 -2.31 -12.84 -9.18
CA LEU A 528 -3.17 -11.93 -8.43
C LEU A 528 -4.37 -12.67 -7.81
N LEU A 529 -5.01 -13.54 -8.58
CA LEU A 529 -6.15 -14.34 -8.13
C LEU A 529 -5.75 -15.37 -7.06
N CYS A 530 -4.60 -16.04 -7.23
CA CYS A 530 -4.05 -16.99 -6.26
C CYS A 530 -3.63 -16.30 -4.95
N ALA A 531 -3.02 -15.12 -5.02
CA ALA A 531 -2.67 -14.33 -3.84
C ALA A 531 -3.92 -13.89 -3.06
N PHE A 532 -4.96 -13.46 -3.76
CA PHE A 532 -6.25 -13.13 -3.15
C PHE A 532 -6.90 -14.34 -2.46
N LEU A 533 -6.90 -15.49 -3.15
CA LEU A 533 -7.42 -16.74 -2.62
C LEU A 533 -6.69 -17.17 -1.35
N LEU A 534 -5.36 -17.10 -1.36
CA LEU A 534 -4.52 -17.39 -0.20
C LEU A 534 -4.91 -16.52 1.01
N VAL A 535 -5.05 -15.21 0.81
CA VAL A 535 -5.37 -14.26 1.88
C VAL A 535 -6.76 -14.55 2.48
N CYS A 536 -7.75 -14.88 1.64
CA CYS A 536 -9.10 -15.25 2.08
C CYS A 536 -9.12 -16.57 2.87
N ILE A 537 -8.36 -17.58 2.42
CA ILE A 537 -8.24 -18.87 3.11
C ILE A 537 -7.56 -18.70 4.47
N VAL A 538 -6.50 -17.89 4.55
CA VAL A 538 -5.83 -17.57 5.82
C VAL A 538 -6.81 -16.90 6.79
N GLN A 539 -7.61 -15.94 6.32
CA GLN A 539 -8.65 -15.31 7.12
C GLN A 539 -9.69 -16.32 7.62
N LEU A 540 -10.20 -17.20 6.73
CA LEU A 540 -11.24 -18.17 7.05
C LEU A 540 -10.80 -19.21 8.09
N HIS A 541 -9.60 -19.77 7.94
CA HIS A 541 -9.14 -20.88 8.79
C HIS A 541 -8.49 -20.43 10.10
N TYR A 542 -7.64 -19.40 10.07
CA TYR A 542 -6.82 -19.05 11.23
C TYR A 542 -7.41 -17.92 12.07
N PHE A 543 -7.95 -16.88 11.43
CA PHE A 543 -8.28 -15.65 12.14
C PHE A 543 -9.79 -15.45 12.37
N HIS A 544 -10.66 -16.08 11.57
CA HIS A 544 -12.10 -15.84 11.60
C HIS A 544 -12.74 -16.06 12.98
N LYS A 545 -12.48 -17.21 13.63
CA LYS A 545 -13.06 -17.51 14.96
C LYS A 545 -12.54 -16.56 16.03
N ASP A 546 -11.22 -16.37 16.09
CA ASP A 546 -10.58 -15.48 17.07
C ASP A 546 -11.03 -14.01 16.87
N PHE A 547 -11.23 -13.58 15.61
CA PHE A 547 -11.74 -12.25 15.28
C PHE A 547 -13.19 -12.05 15.72
N LEU A 548 -14.07 -13.04 15.49
CA LEU A 548 -15.46 -12.98 15.92
C LEU A 548 -15.60 -12.93 17.44
N ASN A 549 -14.68 -13.58 18.17
CA ASN A 549 -14.64 -13.54 19.64
C ASN A 549 -14.17 -12.17 20.15
N ILE A 550 -13.15 -11.57 19.55
CA ILE A 550 -12.62 -10.26 19.97
C ILE A 550 -13.61 -9.12 19.70
N THR A 551 -14.43 -9.25 18.66
CA THR A 551 -15.37 -8.22 18.22
C THR A 551 -16.79 -8.41 18.78
N ASP A 552 -16.98 -9.31 19.74
CA ASP A 552 -18.30 -9.57 20.31
C ASP A 552 -18.78 -8.41 21.19
N LEU A 553 -19.96 -7.86 20.87
CA LEU A 553 -20.61 -6.81 21.65
C LEU A 553 -21.57 -7.35 22.71
N THR A 554 -22.01 -8.60 22.63
CA THR A 554 -22.96 -9.18 23.60
C THR A 554 -22.26 -9.86 24.77
N ASN A 555 -21.13 -10.52 24.52
CA ASN A 555 -20.35 -11.24 25.52
C ASN A 555 -19.03 -10.51 25.82
N ILE A 556 -19.11 -9.24 26.24
CA ILE A 556 -17.93 -8.45 26.58
C ILE A 556 -17.36 -8.94 27.91
N SER A 557 -16.14 -9.49 27.90
CA SER A 557 -15.43 -9.83 29.12
C SER A 557 -15.10 -8.53 29.86
N VAL A 558 -15.82 -8.27 30.96
CA VAL A 558 -15.46 -7.21 31.92
C VAL A 558 -14.03 -7.49 32.34
N ASN A 559 -13.15 -6.49 32.22
CA ASN A 559 -11.75 -6.64 32.55
C ASN A 559 -11.47 -5.85 33.85
N PRO A 560 -11.58 -6.46 35.05
CA PRO A 560 -11.32 -5.76 36.31
C PRO A 560 -9.82 -5.42 36.47
N SER A 561 -8.97 -6.00 35.63
CA SER A 561 -7.51 -5.88 35.69
C SER A 561 -6.97 -4.65 34.96
N SER A 562 -7.72 -4.03 34.03
CA SER A 562 -7.26 -2.81 33.36
C SER A 562 -7.53 -1.54 34.16
N SER A 563 -8.54 -1.51 35.05
CA SER A 563 -8.71 -0.44 36.03
C SER A 563 -7.64 -0.53 37.11
N SER A 564 -7.35 -1.74 37.61
CA SER A 564 -6.30 -1.98 38.60
C SER A 564 -4.89 -1.79 38.05
N ALA A 565 -4.59 -2.17 36.79
CA ALA A 565 -3.30 -1.90 36.16
C ALA A 565 -3.12 -0.41 35.80
N ARG A 566 -4.20 0.31 35.43
CA ARG A 566 -4.15 1.77 35.25
C ARG A 566 -3.99 2.49 36.59
N TYR A 567 -4.62 2.00 37.67
CA TYR A 567 -4.37 2.47 39.04
C TYR A 567 -2.95 2.15 39.50
N TYR A 568 -2.45 0.93 39.30
CA TYR A 568 -1.08 0.54 39.69
C TYR A 568 -0.02 1.30 38.87
N MET A 569 -0.24 1.48 37.57
CA MET A 569 0.67 2.18 36.66
C MET A 569 0.60 3.71 36.85
N GLN A 570 -0.58 4.27 37.13
CA GLN A 570 -0.72 5.69 37.44
C GLN A 570 -0.21 6.01 38.85
N THR A 571 -0.36 5.11 39.82
CA THR A 571 0.25 5.27 41.16
C THR A 571 1.77 5.13 41.08
N THR A 572 2.31 4.21 40.28
CA THR A 572 3.77 4.12 40.06
C THR A 572 4.31 5.31 39.27
N VAL A 573 3.61 5.82 38.27
CA VAL A 573 4.02 7.02 37.51
C VAL A 573 3.88 8.30 38.33
N PHE A 574 2.84 8.46 39.16
CA PHE A 574 2.68 9.60 40.06
C PHE A 574 3.70 9.56 41.20
N ASN A 575 3.98 8.38 41.75
CA ASN A 575 5.07 8.18 42.69
C ASN A 575 6.42 8.48 42.03
N LEU A 576 6.67 8.03 40.79
CA LEU A 576 7.91 8.36 40.06
C LEU A 576 8.02 9.84 39.72
N HIS A 577 6.93 10.51 39.33
CA HIS A 577 6.92 11.95 39.09
C HIS A 577 7.22 12.72 40.38
N SER A 578 6.64 12.33 41.51
CA SER A 578 6.95 12.93 42.82
C SER A 578 8.39 12.67 43.28
N ILE A 579 8.97 11.52 42.89
CA ILE A 579 10.37 11.17 43.16
C ILE A 579 11.31 11.97 42.23
N ILE A 580 10.95 12.15 40.96
CA ILE A 580 11.72 12.96 39.99
C ILE A 580 11.63 14.46 40.32
N GLU A 581 10.47 14.96 40.77
CA GLU A 581 10.33 16.33 41.30
C GLU A 581 11.14 16.54 42.57
N LYS A 582 11.16 15.56 43.49
CA LYS A 582 12.04 15.58 44.67
C LYS A 582 13.52 15.54 44.30
N ILE A 583 13.92 14.70 43.34
CA ILE A 583 15.31 14.63 42.86
C ILE A 583 15.70 15.90 42.10
N SER A 584 14.78 16.53 41.36
CA SER A 584 15.01 17.80 40.67
C SER A 584 15.09 18.99 41.63
N MET A 585 14.30 18.99 42.71
CA MET A 585 14.36 19.98 43.78
C MET A 585 15.62 19.82 44.63
N ASP A 586 15.99 18.59 45.01
CA ASP A 586 17.23 18.31 45.75
C ASP A 586 18.48 18.58 44.90
N GLY A 587 18.41 18.33 43.58
CA GLY A 587 19.45 18.70 42.62
C GLY A 587 19.67 20.22 42.55
N CYS A 588 18.59 21.00 42.49
CA CYS A 588 18.67 22.47 42.42
C CYS A 588 19.07 23.11 43.77
N LEU A 589 18.68 22.51 44.91
CA LEU A 589 19.16 22.90 46.24
C LEU A 589 20.65 22.57 46.43
N SER A 590 21.12 21.42 45.96
CA SER A 590 22.53 20.99 46.11
C SER A 590 23.53 21.82 45.28
N VAL A 591 23.08 22.45 44.20
CA VAL A 591 23.90 23.38 43.39
C VAL A 591 23.96 24.75 44.09
N ARG A 592 22.83 25.24 44.61
CA ARG A 592 22.77 26.50 45.36
C ARG A 592 23.52 26.44 46.70
N ASP A 593 23.53 25.28 47.35
CA ASP A 593 24.31 25.02 48.56
C ASP A 593 25.81 24.80 48.28
N ARG A 594 26.18 24.36 47.06
CA ARG A 594 27.59 24.29 46.64
C ARG A 594 28.18 25.67 46.38
N ASP A 595 27.46 26.53 45.66
CA ASP A 595 27.86 27.92 45.39
C ASP A 595 27.89 28.77 46.67
N ARG A 596 27.04 28.45 47.65
CA ARG A 596 27.04 29.10 48.97
C ARG A 596 28.19 28.60 49.85
N LYS A 597 28.49 27.30 49.85
CA LYS A 597 29.60 26.71 50.61
C LYS A 597 30.98 27.09 50.05
N GLU A 598 31.13 27.29 48.75
CA GLU A 598 32.38 27.81 48.17
C GLU A 598 32.61 29.28 48.57
N LYS A 599 31.55 30.11 48.64
CA LYS A 599 31.65 31.49 49.11
C LYS A 599 31.80 31.64 50.64
N GLU A 600 31.36 30.65 51.41
CA GLU A 600 31.53 30.62 52.88
C GLU A 600 32.87 29.99 53.30
N MET A 601 33.46 29.09 52.50
CA MET A 601 34.80 28.52 52.75
C MET A 601 35.95 29.50 52.49
N GLU A 602 35.74 30.57 51.72
CA GLU A 602 36.76 31.61 51.49
C GLU A 602 36.82 32.68 52.60
N LYS A 603 35.80 32.76 53.48
CA LYS A 603 35.71 33.74 54.57
C LYS A 603 35.86 33.19 55.99
N GLY A 604 36.07 31.88 56.15
CA GLY A 604 36.04 31.19 57.44
C GLY A 604 37.37 30.57 57.88
N ARG A 605 38.53 31.05 57.42
CA ARG A 605 39.81 30.81 58.10
C ARG A 605 39.92 31.78 59.28
N GLU A 606 39.17 31.52 60.35
CA GLU A 606 39.51 31.95 61.71
C GLU A 606 38.46 31.40 62.71
N LYS A 607 38.98 30.70 63.73
CA LYS A 607 38.37 30.31 65.01
C LYS A 607 37.53 29.01 65.04
N GLU A 608 38.23 27.95 65.42
CA GLU A 608 37.68 26.90 66.29
C GLU A 608 37.36 27.45 67.68
N LYS A 609 36.23 27.03 68.27
CA LYS A 609 36.11 26.49 69.65
C LYS A 609 34.63 26.26 70.05
N GLY A 610 34.35 25.08 70.65
CA GLY A 610 33.36 24.96 71.73
C GLY A 610 32.10 24.10 71.51
N GLU A 611 32.19 22.83 71.91
CA GLU A 611 31.23 22.05 72.74
C GLU A 611 29.73 21.98 72.38
N SER A 612 29.17 20.78 72.12
CA SER A 612 28.82 19.76 73.13
C SER A 612 27.96 18.65 72.51
N LYS A 613 28.31 17.41 72.82
CA LYS A 613 27.65 16.17 72.39
C LYS A 613 26.56 15.79 73.40
N THR A 614 25.29 15.95 73.03
CA THR A 614 24.20 15.12 73.58
C THR A 614 23.02 15.04 72.61
N HIS A 615 23.28 14.60 71.37
CA HIS A 615 22.21 14.28 70.42
C HIS A 615 22.54 13.07 69.52
N ARG A 616 23.50 12.24 69.94
CA ARG A 616 24.05 11.15 69.11
C ARG A 616 23.41 9.77 69.34
N GLU A 617 22.44 9.64 70.26
CA GLU A 617 21.81 8.33 70.55
C GLU A 617 20.32 8.21 70.20
N LYS A 618 19.67 9.26 69.67
CA LYS A 618 18.28 9.15 69.17
C LYS A 618 18.12 9.12 67.64
N LEU A 619 19.23 9.22 66.90
CA LEU A 619 19.21 9.12 65.43
C LEU A 619 19.53 7.71 64.89
N LEU A 620 19.85 6.76 65.76
CA LEU A 620 20.32 5.41 65.38
C LEU A 620 19.22 4.33 65.38
N PHE A 621 17.98 4.68 65.76
CA PHE A 621 16.87 3.71 65.82
C PHE A 621 15.84 3.80 64.68
N ARG A 622 15.92 4.81 63.80
CA ARG A 622 14.99 4.96 62.66
C ARG A 622 15.56 4.53 61.30
N ASN A 623 16.84 4.16 61.23
CA ASN A 623 17.49 3.67 60.00
C ASN A 623 17.62 2.15 59.91
N LYS A 624 17.03 1.38 60.83
CA LYS A 624 17.13 -0.09 60.82
C LYS A 624 15.99 -0.81 60.07
N TYR A 625 14.95 -0.10 59.64
CA TYR A 625 13.82 -0.69 58.89
C TYR A 625 13.80 -0.35 57.39
N ALA A 626 14.55 0.66 56.95
CA ALA A 626 14.75 0.95 55.52
C ALA A 626 15.91 0.14 54.90
N LEU A 627 16.83 -0.38 55.74
CA LEU A 627 18.00 -1.13 55.29
C LEU A 627 17.72 -2.65 55.15
N SER A 628 16.63 -3.17 55.73
CA SER A 628 16.33 -4.61 55.72
C SER A 628 15.60 -5.10 54.47
N ILE A 629 15.04 -4.22 53.63
CA ILE A 629 14.34 -4.63 52.39
C ILE A 629 15.27 -4.55 51.16
N CYS A 630 16.40 -3.83 51.24
CA CYS A 630 17.41 -3.82 50.18
C CYS A 630 18.44 -4.96 50.28
N ILE A 631 18.49 -5.71 51.40
CA ILE A 631 19.45 -6.82 51.58
C ILE A 631 18.87 -8.17 51.12
N LEU A 632 17.54 -8.29 50.93
CA LEU A 632 16.90 -9.56 50.56
C LEU A 632 16.79 -9.83 49.04
N SER A 633 17.38 -8.98 48.19
CA SER A 633 17.46 -9.23 46.74
C SER A 633 18.89 -9.36 46.21
N ASN A 634 19.89 -9.54 47.09
CA ASN A 634 21.29 -9.57 46.69
C ASN A 634 22.09 -10.72 47.33
N GLU A 635 21.45 -11.88 47.56
CA GLU A 635 22.15 -13.15 47.74
C GLU A 635 21.73 -14.15 46.66
N SER A 636 22.24 -13.91 45.45
CA SER A 636 22.69 -14.97 44.57
C SER A 636 23.91 -14.42 43.85
N THR A 637 25.08 -14.60 44.47
CA THR A 637 26.37 -14.43 43.82
C THR A 637 26.46 -15.42 42.67
N ASP A 638 26.08 -14.97 41.47
CA ASP A 638 26.74 -15.45 40.28
C ASP A 638 27.28 -14.23 39.53
N SER A 639 28.58 -14.04 39.73
CA SER A 639 29.37 -12.99 39.12
C SER A 639 29.53 -13.29 37.63
N GLN A 640 28.55 -12.88 36.82
CA GLN A 640 28.72 -12.83 35.37
C GLN A 640 28.24 -11.48 34.83
N ARG A 641 29.21 -10.58 34.68
CA ARG A 641 29.25 -9.44 33.73
C ARG A 641 27.86 -8.96 33.25
N ARG A 642 27.15 -8.18 34.08
CA ARG A 642 25.92 -7.50 33.64
C ARG A 642 26.32 -6.38 32.66
N ASN A 643 26.14 -6.64 31.37
CA ASN A 643 26.57 -5.75 30.28
C ASN A 643 25.90 -4.37 30.39
N LYS A 644 26.62 -3.28 30.06
CA LYS A 644 26.08 -1.92 29.84
C LYS A 644 24.81 -1.92 28.95
N TRP A 645 24.77 -2.85 28.00
CA TRP A 645 23.62 -3.11 27.14
C TRP A 645 22.33 -3.48 27.89
N ALA A 646 22.39 -4.17 29.04
CA ALA A 646 21.21 -4.51 29.81
C ALA A 646 20.59 -3.27 30.48
N GLU A 647 21.41 -2.35 30.98
CA GLU A 647 20.98 -1.08 31.58
C GLU A 647 20.41 -0.12 30.53
N GLU A 648 21.01 -0.07 29.33
CA GLU A 648 20.47 0.67 28.19
C GLU A 648 19.15 0.06 27.68
N VAL A 649 19.02 -1.26 27.66
CA VAL A 649 17.77 -1.96 27.30
C VAL A 649 16.66 -1.71 28.34
N ASP A 650 16.98 -1.68 29.64
CA ASP A 650 16.02 -1.38 30.70
C ASP A 650 15.54 0.09 30.64
N ASN A 651 16.44 1.04 30.37
CA ASN A 651 16.09 2.44 30.13
C ASN A 651 15.25 2.63 28.85
N LEU A 652 15.56 1.89 27.79
CA LEU A 652 14.78 1.88 26.55
C LEU A 652 13.39 1.27 26.78
N ALA A 653 13.29 0.22 27.59
CA ALA A 653 12.02 -0.43 27.94
C ALA A 653 11.11 0.51 28.75
N LEU A 654 11.66 1.27 29.71
CA LEU A 654 10.91 2.29 30.45
C LEU A 654 10.43 3.43 29.54
N CYS A 655 11.27 3.87 28.60
CA CYS A 655 10.89 4.86 27.60
C CYS A 655 9.76 4.33 26.70
N LEU A 656 9.86 3.09 26.22
CA LEU A 656 8.84 2.41 25.44
C LEU A 656 7.51 2.29 26.21
N LEU A 657 7.55 1.94 27.50
CA LEU A 657 6.34 1.89 28.34
C LEU A 657 5.69 3.27 28.49
N LYS A 658 6.48 4.33 28.66
CA LYS A 658 5.96 5.71 28.72
C LYS A 658 5.35 6.14 27.39
N ILE A 659 5.98 5.81 26.26
CA ILE A 659 5.47 6.07 24.91
C ILE A 659 4.16 5.30 24.68
N ILE A 660 4.08 4.03 25.09
CA ILE A 660 2.86 3.22 24.96
C ILE A 660 1.73 3.81 25.81
N ALA A 661 2.00 4.26 27.03
CA ALA A 661 1.00 4.91 27.89
C ALA A 661 0.47 6.20 27.25
N ILE A 662 1.37 7.08 26.79
CA ILE A 662 0.98 8.33 26.09
C ILE A 662 0.19 8.02 24.82
N ALA A 663 0.61 7.01 24.04
CA ALA A 663 -0.09 6.60 22.83
C ALA A 663 -1.50 6.05 23.14
N GLN A 664 -1.68 5.34 24.25
CA GLN A 664 -2.99 4.87 24.70
C GLN A 664 -3.90 6.02 25.12
N ASP A 665 -3.40 7.00 25.86
CA ASP A 665 -4.17 8.19 26.26
C ASP A 665 -4.56 9.03 25.03
N MET A 666 -3.62 9.24 24.11
CA MET A 666 -3.88 9.92 22.84
C MET A 666 -4.88 9.15 21.96
N GLN A 667 -4.83 7.81 21.98
CA GLN A 667 -5.81 6.98 21.28
C GLN A 667 -7.22 7.17 21.87
N VAL A 668 -7.38 7.11 23.20
CA VAL A 668 -8.68 7.33 23.85
C VAL A 668 -9.23 8.73 23.55
N PHE A 669 -8.36 9.74 23.61
CA PHE A 669 -8.70 11.11 23.23
C PHE A 669 -9.15 11.21 21.77
N ALA A 670 -8.40 10.62 20.83
CA ALA A 670 -8.72 10.64 19.41
C ALA A 670 -10.07 9.97 19.11
N TRP A 671 -10.36 8.82 19.73
CA TRP A 671 -11.65 8.15 19.57
C TRP A 671 -12.79 8.98 20.16
N ARG A 672 -12.60 9.65 21.31
CA ARG A 672 -13.61 10.54 21.90
C ARG A 672 -13.88 11.76 21.02
N PHE A 673 -12.83 12.36 20.47
CA PHE A 673 -12.96 13.46 19.49
C PHE A 673 -13.74 13.01 18.24
N LEU A 674 -13.39 11.84 17.70
CA LEU A 674 -14.09 11.27 16.55
C LEU A 674 -15.57 11.00 16.86
N GLU A 675 -15.90 10.44 18.02
CA GLU A 675 -17.29 10.20 18.41
C GLU A 675 -18.17 11.45 18.36
N LEU A 676 -17.63 12.58 18.84
CA LEU A 676 -18.36 13.86 18.90
C LEU A 676 -18.45 14.57 17.54
N HIS A 677 -17.45 14.40 16.67
CA HIS A 677 -17.34 15.16 15.43
C HIS A 677 -17.58 14.34 14.15
N ILE A 678 -17.70 13.01 14.23
CA ILE A 678 -17.76 12.14 13.04
C ILE A 678 -18.95 12.47 12.13
N LEU A 679 -20.12 12.74 12.70
CA LEU A 679 -21.30 13.11 11.91
C LEU A 679 -21.07 14.39 11.10
N LYS A 680 -20.37 15.38 11.68
CA LYS A 680 -20.05 16.65 11.02
C LYS A 680 -19.05 16.40 9.87
N ILE A 681 -18.05 15.56 10.10
CA ILE A 681 -17.03 15.21 9.11
C ILE A 681 -17.67 14.43 7.94
N VAL A 682 -18.48 13.42 8.22
CA VAL A 682 -19.14 12.61 7.18
C VAL A 682 -20.09 13.46 6.35
N SER A 683 -20.97 14.23 7.00
CA SER A 683 -21.93 15.08 6.30
C SER A 683 -21.25 16.14 5.41
N THR A 684 -20.26 16.88 5.93
CA THR A 684 -19.50 17.87 5.13
C THR A 684 -18.71 17.24 3.98
N CYS A 685 -18.03 16.13 4.21
CA CYS A 685 -17.27 15.44 3.16
C CYS A 685 -18.20 14.87 2.07
N THR A 686 -19.35 14.31 2.43
CA THR A 686 -20.30 13.78 1.46
C THR A 686 -20.88 14.88 0.58
N ILE A 687 -21.27 16.01 1.15
CA ILE A 687 -21.73 17.17 0.38
C ILE A 687 -20.63 17.70 -0.53
N TRP A 688 -19.41 17.88 -0.02
CA TRP A 688 -18.27 18.29 -0.85
C TRP A 688 -18.07 17.37 -2.06
N ILE A 689 -18.12 16.05 -1.86
CA ILE A 689 -17.99 15.07 -2.94
C ILE A 689 -19.15 15.18 -3.95
N THR A 690 -20.39 15.39 -3.49
CA THR A 690 -21.56 15.55 -4.39
C THR A 690 -21.55 16.86 -5.18
N LEU A 691 -20.81 17.87 -4.72
CA LEU A 691 -20.64 19.16 -5.42
C LEU A 691 -19.53 19.13 -6.47
N GLN A 692 -18.55 18.24 -6.33
CA GLN A 692 -17.51 18.01 -7.35
C GLN A 692 -18.09 17.35 -8.61
N GLU A 693 -19.10 16.50 -8.45
CA GLU A 693 -19.75 15.78 -9.55
C GLU A 693 -21.27 15.95 -9.43
N VAL A 694 -21.81 17.00 -10.03
CA VAL A 694 -23.25 17.29 -10.03
C VAL A 694 -23.97 16.36 -11.00
N CYS A 695 -24.91 15.57 -10.48
CA CYS A 695 -25.79 14.73 -11.28
C CYS A 695 -27.06 14.38 -10.50
N LEU A 696 -28.08 13.90 -11.22
CA LEU A 696 -29.37 13.53 -10.61
C LEU A 696 -29.21 12.43 -9.55
N MET A 697 -28.41 11.39 -9.81
CA MET A 697 -28.21 10.31 -8.85
C MET A 697 -27.47 10.77 -7.58
N ASN A 698 -26.61 11.79 -7.67
CA ASN A 698 -25.92 12.35 -6.49
C ASN A 698 -26.83 13.24 -5.64
N TYR A 699 -27.93 13.74 -6.19
CA TYR A 699 -28.93 14.51 -5.46
C TYR A 699 -29.50 13.73 -4.27
N VAL A 700 -29.59 12.39 -4.36
CA VAL A 700 -30.07 11.55 -3.26
C VAL A 700 -29.16 11.68 -2.02
N PHE A 701 -27.84 11.68 -2.19
CA PHE A 701 -26.92 11.90 -1.07
C PHE A 701 -27.10 13.30 -0.48
N PHE A 702 -27.26 14.30 -1.36
CA PHE A 702 -27.39 15.70 -0.99
C PHE A 702 -28.66 15.97 -0.18
N ILE A 703 -29.82 15.52 -0.66
CA ILE A 703 -31.11 15.72 0.01
C ILE A 703 -31.18 14.97 1.35
N VAL A 704 -30.65 13.75 1.39
CA VAL A 704 -30.64 12.96 2.62
C VAL A 704 -29.84 13.66 3.71
N TRP A 705 -28.64 14.18 3.41
CA TRP A 705 -27.82 14.86 4.41
C TRP A 705 -28.33 16.26 4.78
N THR A 706 -28.84 17.04 3.83
CA THR A 706 -29.39 18.37 4.11
C THR A 706 -30.56 18.32 5.10
N PHE A 707 -31.44 17.31 5.00
CA PHE A 707 -32.53 17.13 5.97
C PHE A 707 -32.13 16.33 7.22
N ALA A 708 -31.13 15.45 7.15
CA ALA A 708 -30.73 14.65 8.31
C ALA A 708 -30.04 15.47 9.41
N ILE A 709 -29.37 16.57 9.08
CA ILE A 709 -28.59 17.32 10.06
C ILE A 709 -29.51 18.11 11.02
N PRO A 710 -30.50 18.90 10.54
CA PRO A 710 -31.47 19.56 11.42
C PRO A 710 -32.28 18.57 12.24
N TYR A 711 -32.72 17.46 11.64
CA TYR A 711 -33.58 16.50 12.31
C TYR A 711 -32.81 15.31 12.87
N SER A 712 -32.49 15.36 14.17
CA SER A 712 -31.65 14.38 14.86
C SER A 712 -32.08 12.92 14.68
N LYS A 713 -33.39 12.64 14.63
CA LYS A 713 -33.94 11.29 14.42
C LYS A 713 -33.61 10.70 13.05
N PHE A 714 -33.42 11.52 12.02
CA PHE A 714 -33.13 11.06 10.66
C PHE A 714 -31.64 10.75 10.43
N ARG A 715 -30.73 11.20 11.30
CA ARG A 715 -29.26 10.99 11.19
C ARG A 715 -28.88 9.52 10.97
N LEU A 716 -29.48 8.62 11.74
CA LEU A 716 -29.20 7.17 11.63
C LEU A 716 -29.67 6.59 10.28
N TYR A 717 -30.84 7.01 9.80
CA TYR A 717 -31.38 6.54 8.53
C TYR A 717 -30.58 7.08 7.35
N ALA A 718 -30.11 8.33 7.44
CA ALA A 718 -29.33 8.97 6.40
C ALA A 718 -28.06 8.20 6.04
N SER A 719 -27.30 7.79 7.06
CA SER A 719 -26.09 6.99 6.88
C SER A 719 -26.37 5.61 6.23
N ARG A 720 -27.47 4.95 6.62
CA ARG A 720 -27.91 3.67 6.01
C ARG A 720 -28.38 3.82 4.56
N ILE A 721 -29.14 4.88 4.25
CA ILE A 721 -29.60 5.15 2.88
C ILE A 721 -28.41 5.50 1.98
N CYS A 722 -27.49 6.34 2.45
CA CYS A 722 -26.29 6.72 1.69
C CYS A 722 -25.38 5.51 1.41
N THR A 723 -25.28 4.53 2.31
CA THR A 723 -24.47 3.35 2.01
C THR A 723 -25.08 2.42 1.01
N PHE A 724 -26.37 2.16 1.12
CA PHE A 724 -27.09 1.41 0.11
C PHE A 724 -26.96 2.10 -1.26
N TRP A 725 -27.21 3.41 -1.32
CA TRP A 725 -27.15 4.17 -2.57
C TRP A 725 -25.74 4.28 -3.14
N SER A 726 -24.70 4.40 -2.30
CA SER A 726 -23.30 4.36 -2.75
C SER A 726 -22.94 3.01 -3.38
N CYS A 727 -23.42 1.91 -2.81
CA CYS A 727 -23.22 0.59 -3.43
C CYS A 727 -23.88 0.50 -4.81
N VAL A 728 -25.11 1.01 -4.95
CA VAL A 728 -25.82 1.09 -6.24
C VAL A 728 -25.03 1.92 -7.26
N MET A 729 -24.51 3.09 -6.85
CA MET A 729 -23.71 3.97 -7.71
C MET A 729 -22.42 3.31 -8.20
N VAL A 730 -21.68 2.65 -7.31
CA VAL A 730 -20.45 1.93 -7.68
C VAL A 730 -20.76 0.82 -8.70
N ILE A 731 -21.85 0.05 -8.49
CA ILE A 731 -22.27 -1.01 -9.42
C ILE A 731 -22.66 -0.42 -10.79
N CYS A 732 -23.47 0.65 -10.81
CA CYS A 732 -23.90 1.30 -12.05
C CYS A 732 -22.71 1.85 -12.84
N LYS A 733 -21.79 2.57 -12.18
CA LYS A 733 -20.57 3.09 -12.81
C LYS A 733 -19.67 1.99 -13.34
N MET A 734 -19.54 0.87 -12.62
CA MET A 734 -18.77 -0.29 -13.11
C MET A 734 -19.43 -0.98 -14.30
N LEU A 735 -20.75 -1.16 -14.28
CA LEU A 735 -21.49 -1.74 -15.41
C LEU A 735 -21.35 -0.87 -16.66
N TYR A 736 -21.37 0.46 -16.52
CA TYR A 736 -21.21 1.39 -17.65
C TYR A 736 -19.84 1.29 -18.35
N GLN A 737 -18.80 0.83 -17.65
CA GLN A 737 -17.46 0.63 -18.26
C GLN A 737 -17.38 -0.60 -19.18
N LEU A 738 -18.39 -1.47 -19.19
CA LEU A 738 -18.39 -2.64 -20.08
C LEU A 738 -18.34 -2.22 -21.55
N LYS A 739 -17.54 -2.92 -22.35
CA LYS A 739 -17.35 -2.62 -23.78
C LYS A 739 -18.66 -2.69 -24.58
N PHE A 740 -19.61 -3.51 -24.13
CA PHE A 740 -20.96 -3.65 -24.69
C PHE A 740 -21.69 -2.30 -24.81
N ILE A 741 -21.48 -1.39 -23.84
CA ILE A 741 -22.15 -0.09 -23.81
C ILE A 741 -21.36 0.89 -24.66
N LYS A 742 -21.91 1.27 -25.81
CA LYS A 742 -21.34 2.26 -26.73
C LYS A 742 -22.10 3.60 -26.57
N PRO A 743 -21.48 4.66 -26.05
CA PRO A 743 -22.16 5.95 -25.83
C PRO A 743 -22.77 6.54 -27.10
N TRP A 744 -22.05 6.43 -28.23
CA TRP A 744 -22.47 6.94 -29.55
C TRP A 744 -23.84 6.42 -30.05
N ASN A 745 -24.30 5.26 -29.57
CA ASN A 745 -25.61 4.72 -29.94
C ASN A 745 -26.77 5.47 -29.25
N TYR A 746 -26.51 6.14 -28.14
CA TYR A 746 -27.49 6.84 -27.31
C TYR A 746 -27.27 8.36 -27.26
N SER A 747 -26.14 8.84 -27.81
CA SER A 747 -25.80 10.26 -27.83
C SER A 747 -26.72 11.04 -28.77
N SER A 748 -27.25 12.17 -28.31
CA SER A 748 -28.05 13.09 -29.12
C SER A 748 -27.18 14.21 -29.67
N ASN A 749 -27.26 14.50 -30.97
CA ASN A 749 -26.60 15.65 -31.58
C ASN A 749 -27.59 16.81 -31.71
N CYS A 750 -27.41 17.86 -30.90
CA CYS A 750 -28.32 19.00 -30.86
C CYS A 750 -27.97 20.13 -31.84
N THR A 751 -26.87 20.01 -32.60
CA THR A 751 -26.45 21.03 -33.59
C THR A 751 -27.46 21.19 -34.73
N GLN A 752 -28.08 20.11 -35.20
CA GLN A 752 -29.03 20.13 -36.33
C GLN A 752 -30.38 20.80 -36.03
N VAL A 753 -30.75 20.95 -34.75
CA VAL A 753 -32.03 21.58 -34.35
C VAL A 753 -31.94 23.11 -34.39
N SER A 754 -30.72 23.68 -34.34
CA SER A 754 -30.52 25.14 -34.39
C SER A 754 -30.90 25.70 -35.76
N ASP A 755 -30.52 25.03 -36.86
CA ASP A 755 -30.82 25.47 -38.24
C ASP A 755 -32.33 25.59 -38.53
N LEU A 756 -33.16 24.78 -37.86
CA LEU A 756 -34.62 24.79 -38.05
C LEU A 756 -35.32 25.90 -37.25
N HIS A 757 -34.82 26.22 -36.05
CA HIS A 757 -35.41 27.26 -35.19
C HIS A 757 -34.84 28.67 -35.43
N LEU A 758 -33.61 28.81 -35.94
CA LEU A 758 -32.96 30.11 -36.18
C LEU A 758 -33.37 30.79 -37.49
N ASN A 759 -34.00 30.08 -38.43
CA ASN A 759 -34.44 30.69 -39.69
C ASN A 759 -35.64 31.64 -39.57
N ILE A 760 -36.24 31.79 -38.38
CA ILE A 760 -37.49 32.56 -38.23
C ILE A 760 -37.33 33.88 -37.45
N THR A 761 -36.28 34.17 -36.67
CA THR A 761 -36.23 35.47 -35.95
C THR A 761 -34.84 35.96 -35.50
N TYR A 762 -34.40 37.04 -36.18
CA TYR A 762 -33.55 38.17 -35.75
C TYR A 762 -32.01 38.03 -35.56
N HIS A 763 -31.31 38.84 -36.37
CA HIS A 763 -30.02 39.53 -36.17
C HIS A 763 -29.08 39.05 -35.03
N SER A 764 -28.12 38.20 -35.41
CA SER A 764 -26.67 38.37 -35.24
C SER A 764 -26.15 39.12 -33.99
N ILE A 765 -26.50 38.68 -32.78
CA ILE A 765 -25.65 38.82 -31.59
C ILE A 765 -25.72 37.51 -30.80
N ASN A 766 -24.54 36.91 -30.54
CA ASN A 766 -24.26 35.77 -29.65
C ASN A 766 -24.59 34.33 -30.08
N VAL A 767 -24.89 34.06 -31.36
CA VAL A 767 -24.93 32.66 -31.83
C VAL A 767 -23.52 32.04 -31.81
N ASP A 768 -22.50 32.80 -32.24
CA ASP A 768 -21.10 32.35 -32.23
C ASP A 768 -20.61 32.05 -30.80
N GLU A 769 -20.95 32.90 -29.83
CA GLU A 769 -20.61 32.68 -28.42
C GLU A 769 -21.27 31.41 -27.87
N LEU A 770 -22.52 31.10 -28.25
CA LEU A 770 -23.23 29.90 -27.83
C LEU A 770 -22.69 28.63 -28.51
N LEU A 771 -22.25 28.72 -29.76
CA LEU A 771 -21.61 27.63 -30.49
C LEU A 771 -20.22 27.30 -29.92
N GLU A 772 -19.51 28.29 -29.39
CA GLU A 772 -18.19 28.12 -28.79
C GLU A 772 -18.24 27.71 -27.30
N LYS A 773 -19.09 28.37 -26.50
CA LYS A 773 -19.14 28.17 -25.04
C LYS A 773 -20.17 27.14 -24.57
N SER A 774 -21.30 26.95 -25.27
CA SER A 774 -22.39 26.15 -24.71
C SER A 774 -22.13 24.65 -24.79
N SER A 775 -22.40 23.95 -23.68
CA SER A 775 -22.28 22.49 -23.65
C SER A 775 -23.30 21.74 -24.53
N LEU A 776 -24.33 22.43 -25.04
CA LEU A 776 -25.39 21.82 -25.85
C LEU A 776 -25.01 21.75 -27.34
N TYR A 777 -24.27 22.75 -27.84
CA TYR A 777 -23.94 22.86 -29.27
C TYR A 777 -22.50 22.44 -29.62
N VAL A 778 -21.57 22.34 -28.65
CA VAL A 778 -20.15 22.02 -28.91
C VAL A 778 -19.92 20.54 -29.29
N ALA A 779 -20.61 19.61 -28.62
CA ALA A 779 -20.35 18.18 -28.75
C ALA A 779 -21.64 17.34 -28.59
N PRO A 780 -21.71 16.12 -29.14
CA PRO A 780 -22.84 15.23 -28.92
C PRO A 780 -22.98 14.89 -27.43
N ILE A 781 -24.23 14.88 -26.96
CA ILE A 781 -24.53 14.79 -25.52
C ILE A 781 -24.88 13.36 -25.16
N ASP A 782 -24.16 12.83 -24.18
CA ASP A 782 -24.49 11.55 -23.56
C ASP A 782 -25.53 11.76 -22.44
N PRO A 783 -26.75 11.20 -22.54
CA PRO A 783 -27.79 11.36 -21.49
C PRO A 783 -27.35 10.78 -20.14
N ALA A 784 -26.46 9.79 -20.17
CA ALA A 784 -25.93 9.12 -18.98
C ALA A 784 -25.07 10.05 -18.10
N LEU A 785 -24.47 11.10 -18.68
CA LEU A 785 -23.68 12.09 -17.95
C LEU A 785 -24.55 12.91 -16.99
N TRP A 786 -25.73 13.35 -17.44
CA TRP A 786 -26.68 14.11 -16.62
C TRP A 786 -27.30 13.26 -15.50
N ILE A 787 -27.66 12.00 -15.82
CA ILE A 787 -28.30 11.09 -14.86
C ILE A 787 -27.35 10.75 -13.71
N GLY A 788 -26.13 10.28 -13.99
CA GLY A 788 -25.27 9.69 -12.97
C GLY A 788 -23.78 9.98 -13.10
N GLY A 789 -23.39 10.99 -13.87
CA GLY A 789 -21.98 11.27 -14.14
C GLY A 789 -21.27 10.07 -14.79
N LEU A 790 -22.01 9.28 -15.57
CA LEU A 790 -21.52 8.02 -16.11
C LEU A 790 -20.60 8.30 -17.30
N MET A 791 -19.33 8.51 -17.01
CA MET A 791 -18.28 8.73 -18.01
C MET A 791 -17.52 7.43 -18.30
N LYS A 792 -17.21 7.18 -19.56
CA LYS A 792 -16.36 6.04 -19.96
C LYS A 792 -14.89 6.41 -19.80
N CYS A 793 -14.14 5.68 -18.98
CA CYS A 793 -12.71 5.94 -18.72
C CYS A 793 -11.84 4.88 -19.43
N SER A 794 -10.72 5.30 -20.05
CA SER A 794 -9.87 4.37 -20.82
C SER A 794 -9.10 3.39 -19.92
N ASP A 795 -8.42 3.88 -18.86
CA ASP A 795 -7.46 3.06 -18.10
C ASP A 795 -7.62 3.12 -16.57
N ASN A 796 -8.07 4.25 -16.00
CA ASN A 796 -8.17 4.44 -14.54
C ASN A 796 -9.62 4.60 -14.07
N ILE A 797 -10.35 3.48 -13.99
CA ILE A 797 -11.73 3.45 -13.47
C ILE A 797 -11.80 3.98 -12.03
N PHE A 798 -10.73 3.79 -11.24
CA PHE A 798 -10.67 4.27 -9.86
C PHE A 798 -11.00 5.76 -9.75
N LEU A 799 -10.59 6.60 -10.71
CA LEU A 799 -10.87 8.04 -10.65
C LEU A 799 -12.38 8.33 -10.63
N SER A 800 -13.15 7.63 -11.46
CA SER A 800 -14.62 7.78 -11.54
C SER A 800 -15.37 7.22 -10.32
N LEU A 801 -14.78 6.21 -9.65
CA LEU A 801 -15.37 5.53 -8.49
C LEU A 801 -14.90 6.11 -7.15
N LYS A 802 -13.79 6.85 -7.15
CA LYS A 802 -13.13 7.39 -5.95
C LYS A 802 -14.13 8.08 -5.05
N ASN A 803 -14.98 8.92 -5.62
CA ASN A 803 -16.00 9.72 -4.92
C ASN A 803 -17.01 8.86 -4.14
N HIS A 804 -17.61 7.84 -4.75
CA HIS A 804 -18.60 7.01 -4.05
C HIS A 804 -17.95 6.02 -3.09
N LEU A 805 -16.76 5.51 -3.42
CA LEU A 805 -15.99 4.65 -2.52
C LEU A 805 -15.53 5.41 -1.27
N THR A 806 -15.13 6.68 -1.39
CA THR A 806 -14.81 7.51 -0.21
C THR A 806 -16.05 7.77 0.63
N ILE A 807 -17.21 8.02 0.04
CA ILE A 807 -18.49 8.08 0.77
C ILE A 807 -18.73 6.77 1.53
N LEU A 808 -18.59 5.61 0.89
CA LEU A 808 -18.79 4.31 1.54
C LEU A 808 -17.82 4.08 2.71
N ILE A 809 -16.55 4.45 2.55
CA ILE A 809 -15.53 4.35 3.61
C ILE A 809 -15.87 5.26 4.78
N LEU A 810 -16.29 6.51 4.51
CA LEU A 810 -16.68 7.47 5.56
C LEU A 810 -17.86 6.95 6.39
N MET A 811 -18.86 6.35 5.73
CA MET A 811 -20.03 5.78 6.40
C MET A 811 -19.69 4.53 7.23
N ALA A 812 -18.81 3.67 6.70
CA ALA A 812 -18.31 2.53 7.47
C ALA A 812 -17.51 3.01 8.70
N LEU A 813 -16.71 4.08 8.54
CA LEU A 813 -15.93 4.68 9.61
C LEU A 813 -16.84 5.27 10.71
N GLU A 814 -17.93 5.95 10.36
CA GLU A 814 -18.97 6.38 11.30
C GLU A 814 -19.47 5.23 12.17
N ALA A 815 -19.89 4.13 11.53
CA ALA A 815 -20.37 2.96 12.23
C ALA A 815 -19.28 2.30 13.10
N THR A 816 -18.01 2.30 12.66
CA THR A 816 -16.90 1.78 13.48
C THR A 816 -16.66 2.61 14.73
N VAL A 817 -16.75 3.94 14.66
CA VAL A 817 -16.51 4.84 15.79
C VAL A 817 -17.55 4.62 16.88
N TYR A 818 -18.84 4.64 16.52
CA TYR A 818 -19.92 4.42 17.49
C TYR A 818 -19.84 3.04 18.16
N ARG A 819 -19.51 1.98 17.40
CA ARG A 819 -19.36 0.62 17.96
C ARG A 819 -18.12 0.48 18.82
N HIS A 820 -17.01 1.09 18.43
CA HIS A 820 -15.79 1.09 19.23
C HIS A 820 -16.03 1.76 20.58
N GLN A 821 -16.72 2.89 20.59
CA GLN A 821 -17.06 3.60 21.82
C GLN A 821 -18.01 2.80 22.70
N TYR A 822 -19.06 2.22 22.11
CA TYR A 822 -19.96 1.33 22.83
C TYR A 822 -19.20 0.18 23.49
N PHE A 823 -18.31 -0.49 22.76
CA PHE A 823 -17.45 -1.55 23.30
C PHE A 823 -16.54 -1.04 24.43
N TYR A 824 -15.91 0.12 24.25
CA TYR A 824 -15.01 0.72 25.25
C TYR A 824 -15.72 1.04 26.57
N TRP A 825 -16.92 1.63 26.50
CA TRP A 825 -17.71 1.96 27.69
C TRP A 825 -18.17 0.72 28.43
N THR A 826 -18.70 -0.29 27.71
CA THR A 826 -19.17 -1.53 28.34
C THR A 826 -18.02 -2.32 28.94
N GLN A 827 -16.87 -2.41 28.27
CA GLN A 827 -15.71 -3.14 28.78
C GLN A 827 -15.15 -2.55 30.08
N ASN A 828 -15.11 -1.21 30.18
CA ASN A 828 -14.59 -0.51 31.36
C ASN A 828 -15.68 -0.17 32.40
N GLN A 829 -16.95 -0.53 32.15
CA GLN A 829 -18.10 -0.18 33.01
C GLN A 829 -18.24 1.34 33.25
N ILE A 830 -17.93 2.15 32.23
CA ILE A 830 -18.05 3.61 32.30
C ILE A 830 -19.41 3.99 31.71
N LEU A 831 -20.21 4.77 32.45
CA LEU A 831 -21.46 5.31 31.91
C LEU A 831 -21.13 6.38 30.85
N PRO A 832 -21.77 6.37 29.66
CA PRO A 832 -21.61 7.45 28.70
C PRO A 832 -22.02 8.78 29.37
N PRO A 833 -21.21 9.83 29.26
CA PRO A 833 -21.53 11.11 29.87
C PRO A 833 -22.80 11.69 29.24
N VAL A 834 -23.68 12.24 30.08
CA VAL A 834 -24.95 12.85 29.66
C VAL A 834 -24.71 14.03 28.72
N THR A 835 -23.58 14.73 28.91
CA THR A 835 -23.09 15.77 27.99
C THR A 835 -22.06 15.20 27.02
N GLY A 836 -22.14 15.61 25.75
CA GLY A 836 -21.14 15.30 24.71
C GLY A 836 -19.81 16.03 24.89
N SER A 837 -19.21 15.98 26.08
CA SER A 837 -17.96 16.67 26.43
C SER A 837 -16.71 15.84 26.14
N LEU A 838 -15.59 16.51 25.83
CA LEU A 838 -14.30 15.87 25.56
C LEU A 838 -13.58 15.50 26.86
N PHE A 839 -13.63 16.39 27.86
CA PHE A 839 -13.09 16.19 29.21
C PHE A 839 -14.23 16.13 30.23
N ASN A 840 -14.52 14.95 30.78
CA ASN A 840 -15.66 14.74 31.67
C ASN A 840 -15.52 15.47 33.02
N ASN A 841 -14.28 15.69 33.49
CA ASN A 841 -14.01 16.22 34.83
C ASN A 841 -14.13 17.75 34.93
N ILE A 842 -14.53 18.44 33.86
CA ILE A 842 -14.46 19.90 33.78
C ILE A 842 -15.83 20.48 33.51
N GLY A 843 -16.38 21.13 34.52
CA GLY A 843 -17.62 21.90 34.47
C GLY A 843 -17.39 23.41 34.61
N ARG A 844 -18.47 24.15 34.82
CA ARG A 844 -18.49 25.61 34.96
C ARG A 844 -17.75 26.11 36.20
N GLU A 845 -17.76 25.35 37.29
CA GLU A 845 -17.06 25.67 38.54
C GLU A 845 -15.53 25.76 38.35
N ASN A 846 -14.97 24.85 37.55
CA ASN A 846 -13.53 24.76 37.30
C ASN A 846 -13.02 25.83 36.32
N LEU A 847 -13.91 26.62 35.70
CA LEU A 847 -13.56 27.64 34.70
C LEU A 847 -12.62 28.71 35.27
N ASP A 848 -12.89 29.14 36.50
CA ASP A 848 -12.25 30.31 37.11
C ASP A 848 -10.99 29.98 37.93
N GLU A 849 -10.63 28.69 38.08
CA GLU A 849 -9.48 28.25 38.89
C GLU A 849 -8.11 28.47 38.22
N GLY A 850 -8.03 28.36 36.89
CA GLY A 850 -6.76 28.47 36.17
C GLY A 850 -6.88 28.44 34.65
N LEU A 851 -5.82 28.88 33.96
CA LEU A 851 -5.81 29.03 32.50
C LEU A 851 -6.01 27.69 31.77
N LEU A 852 -5.37 26.61 32.25
CA LEU A 852 -5.51 25.28 31.65
C LEU A 852 -6.95 24.73 31.78
N ASN A 853 -7.58 24.91 32.94
CA ASN A 853 -8.97 24.50 33.17
C ASN A 853 -9.93 25.33 32.31
N CYS A 854 -9.66 26.63 32.15
CA CYS A 854 -10.40 27.50 31.23
C CYS A 854 -10.30 27.04 29.77
N ILE A 855 -9.09 26.70 29.29
CA ILE A 855 -8.91 26.18 27.91
C ILE A 855 -9.69 24.88 27.72
N LYS A 856 -9.59 23.94 28.67
CA LYS A 856 -10.32 22.67 28.59
C LYS A 856 -11.85 22.87 28.64
N TYR A 857 -12.34 23.81 29.45
CA TYR A 857 -13.76 24.18 29.44
C TYR A 857 -14.19 24.78 28.10
N CYS A 858 -13.37 25.67 27.52
CA CYS A 858 -13.63 26.24 26.20
C CYS A 858 -13.68 25.16 25.11
N LEU A 859 -12.78 24.17 25.14
CA LEU A 859 -12.81 23.04 24.21
C LEU A 859 -14.10 22.20 24.33
N ASN A 860 -14.67 22.07 25.55
CA ASN A 860 -15.92 21.36 25.75
C ASN A 860 -17.16 22.18 25.31
N TYR A 861 -17.24 23.45 25.68
CA TYR A 861 -18.50 24.21 25.66
C TYR A 861 -18.45 25.52 24.86
N SER A 862 -17.44 25.75 24.01
CA SER A 862 -17.34 26.99 23.19
C SER A 862 -18.58 27.18 22.31
N PHE A 863 -19.00 26.16 21.56
CA PHE A 863 -20.19 26.27 20.70
C PHE A 863 -21.49 26.38 21.52
N TYR A 864 -21.55 25.76 22.69
CA TYR A 864 -22.69 25.93 23.62
C TYR A 864 -22.82 27.38 24.10
N LYS A 865 -21.71 28.07 24.38
CA LYS A 865 -21.73 29.47 24.85
C LYS A 865 -21.87 30.53 23.74
N PHE A 866 -21.26 30.29 22.57
CA PHE A 866 -21.11 31.28 21.47
C PHE A 866 -21.77 30.86 20.15
N GLY A 867 -22.64 29.84 20.16
CA GLY A 867 -23.15 29.24 18.93
C GLY A 867 -24.00 30.19 18.07
N LEU A 868 -24.80 31.07 18.67
CA LEU A 868 -25.59 32.08 17.94
C LEU A 868 -24.69 33.09 17.22
N GLU A 869 -23.68 33.60 17.91
CA GLU A 869 -22.73 34.56 17.36
C GLU A 869 -21.96 33.93 16.19
N ILE A 870 -21.52 32.68 16.34
CA ILE A 870 -20.87 31.92 15.26
C ILE A 870 -21.82 31.73 14.07
N CYS A 871 -23.11 31.42 14.30
CA CYS A 871 -24.09 31.28 13.23
C CYS A 871 -24.32 32.57 12.45
N PHE A 872 -24.42 33.72 13.13
CA PHE A 872 -24.60 35.01 12.46
C PHE A 872 -23.35 35.43 11.67
N VAL A 873 -22.15 35.21 12.22
CA VAL A 873 -20.89 35.45 11.49
C VAL A 873 -20.78 34.53 10.27
N ALA A 874 -21.17 33.26 10.40
CA ALA A 874 -21.22 32.33 9.27
C ALA A 874 -22.22 32.79 8.19
N ALA A 875 -23.38 33.33 8.58
CA ALA A 875 -24.36 33.88 7.64
C ALA A 875 -23.81 35.09 6.88
N VAL A 876 -23.13 36.01 7.57
CA VAL A 876 -22.45 37.15 6.92
C VAL A 876 -21.34 36.68 5.98
N ASN A 877 -20.60 35.63 6.35
CA ASN A 877 -19.60 35.03 5.47
C ASN A 877 -20.22 34.44 4.19
N VAL A 878 -21.34 33.73 4.29
CA VAL A 878 -22.10 33.24 3.11
C VAL A 878 -22.50 34.41 2.22
N ILE A 879 -23.05 35.47 2.80
CA ILE A 879 -23.49 36.67 2.06
C ILE A 879 -22.31 37.31 1.32
N GLY A 880 -21.17 37.47 2.00
CA GLY A 880 -19.97 38.10 1.44
C GLY A 880 -19.28 37.27 0.35
N GLN A 881 -19.33 35.94 0.41
CA GLN A 881 -18.72 35.08 -0.62
C GLN A 881 -19.60 34.93 -1.87
N ARG A 882 -20.93 34.97 -1.72
CA ARG A 882 -21.90 34.73 -2.81
C ARG A 882 -22.34 35.97 -3.57
N MET A 883 -22.61 37.09 -2.89
CA MET A 883 -23.08 38.39 -3.45
C MET A 883 -24.08 38.28 -4.62
N ASP A 884 -24.98 37.29 -4.55
CA ASP A 884 -25.98 36.95 -5.56
C ASP A 884 -27.40 37.11 -5.01
N LEU A 885 -28.42 36.77 -5.81
CA LEU A 885 -29.82 36.81 -5.37
C LEU A 885 -30.07 35.99 -4.09
N TYR A 886 -29.43 34.82 -3.95
CA TYR A 886 -29.58 33.98 -2.77
C TYR A 886 -28.93 34.58 -1.53
N ALA A 887 -27.81 35.28 -1.69
CA ALA A 887 -27.21 36.06 -0.63
C ALA A 887 -28.15 37.16 -0.12
N LEU A 888 -28.95 37.80 -0.99
CA LEU A 888 -29.99 38.76 -0.57
C LEU A 888 -31.09 38.09 0.26
N ILE A 889 -31.49 36.87 -0.11
CA ILE A 889 -32.47 36.11 0.66
C ILE A 889 -31.91 35.75 2.04
N HIS A 890 -30.65 35.30 2.13
CA HIS A 890 -29.97 35.05 3.40
C HIS A 890 -29.82 36.33 4.24
N ALA A 891 -29.48 37.45 3.62
CA ALA A 891 -29.38 38.74 4.29
C ALA A 891 -30.73 39.20 4.86
N SER A 892 -31.81 39.02 4.10
CA SER A 892 -33.17 39.34 4.54
C SER A 892 -33.60 38.51 5.76
N TRP A 893 -33.30 37.20 5.75
CA TRP A 893 -33.53 36.33 6.91
C TRP A 893 -32.67 36.70 8.11
N LEU A 894 -31.40 37.07 7.90
CA LEU A 894 -30.52 37.53 8.97
C LEU A 894 -31.07 38.80 9.63
N THR A 895 -31.50 39.80 8.83
CA THR A 895 -32.14 41.01 9.36
C THR A 895 -33.44 40.69 10.10
N TYR A 896 -34.25 39.76 9.59
CA TYR A 896 -35.45 39.30 10.26
C TYR A 896 -35.14 38.64 11.62
N LEU A 897 -34.12 37.77 11.71
CA LEU A 897 -33.72 37.14 12.97
C LEU A 897 -33.16 38.16 13.97
N LEU A 898 -32.33 39.10 13.52
CA LEU A 898 -31.74 40.14 14.39
C LEU A 898 -32.77 41.18 14.86
N SER A 899 -33.95 41.25 14.22
CA SER A 899 -35.05 42.07 14.73
C SER A 899 -35.57 41.58 16.09
N TYR A 900 -35.41 40.27 16.38
CA TYR A 900 -35.67 39.69 17.69
C TYR A 900 -34.45 39.88 18.58
N ARG A 901 -34.57 40.73 19.61
CA ARG A 901 -33.44 41.11 20.48
C ARG A 901 -33.11 40.07 21.55
N GLN A 902 -34.08 39.23 21.91
CA GLN A 902 -33.95 38.26 23.01
C GLN A 902 -33.65 36.86 22.48
N ARG A 903 -32.70 36.15 23.11
CA ARG A 903 -32.35 34.76 22.80
C ARG A 903 -33.57 33.82 22.79
N LYS A 904 -34.48 33.96 23.76
CA LYS A 904 -35.69 33.12 23.87
C LYS A 904 -36.64 33.30 22.68
N ALA A 905 -36.77 34.52 22.16
CA ALA A 905 -37.60 34.81 20.99
C ALA A 905 -36.98 34.21 19.71
N ILE A 906 -35.65 34.33 19.56
CA ILE A 906 -34.92 33.71 18.44
C ILE A 906 -35.08 32.19 18.46
N ALA A 907 -34.98 31.55 19.64
CA ALA A 907 -35.11 30.10 19.80
C ALA A 907 -36.46 29.55 19.28
N GLN A 908 -37.56 30.30 19.43
CA GLN A 908 -38.88 29.88 18.95
C GLN A 908 -38.98 29.89 17.41
N VAL A 909 -38.28 30.80 16.73
CA VAL A 909 -38.29 30.94 15.27
C VAL A 909 -37.24 30.04 14.61
N TRP A 910 -36.21 29.64 15.35
CA TRP A 910 -35.04 28.93 14.85
C TRP A 910 -35.32 27.62 14.07
N PRO A 911 -36.27 26.75 14.49
CA PRO A 911 -36.62 25.56 13.70
C PRO A 911 -37.12 25.89 12.29
N LYS A 912 -37.90 26.98 12.14
CA LYS A 912 -38.39 27.46 10.84
C LYS A 912 -37.25 27.93 9.97
N TYR A 913 -36.27 28.62 10.56
CA TYR A 913 -35.06 29.05 9.86
C TYR A 913 -34.22 27.85 9.38
N CYS A 914 -34.03 26.82 10.20
CA CYS A 914 -33.32 25.61 9.81
C CYS A 914 -34.01 24.87 8.65
N PHE A 915 -35.34 24.76 8.69
CA PHE A 915 -36.11 24.17 7.60
C PHE A 915 -36.02 24.98 6.30
N PHE A 916 -36.08 26.31 6.41
CA PHE A 916 -35.88 27.22 5.28
C PHE A 916 -34.49 27.03 4.65
N LEU A 917 -33.43 27.01 5.46
CA LEU A 917 -32.06 26.76 4.99
C LEU A 917 -31.92 25.40 4.30
N ALA A 918 -32.49 24.34 4.87
CA ALA A 918 -32.44 23.01 4.25
C ALA A 918 -33.15 23.00 2.88
N SER A 919 -34.32 23.65 2.80
CA SER A 919 -35.13 23.70 1.58
C SER A 919 -34.45 24.53 0.49
N ILE A 920 -33.87 25.68 0.82
CA ILE A 920 -33.23 26.54 -0.19
C ILE A 920 -31.96 25.91 -0.75
N VAL A 921 -31.16 25.24 0.09
CA VAL A 921 -29.96 24.52 -0.34
C VAL A 921 -30.32 23.32 -1.24
N ALA A 922 -31.38 22.57 -0.88
CA ALA A 922 -31.90 21.49 -1.72
C ALA A 922 -32.42 21.98 -3.09
N PHE A 923 -33.04 23.15 -3.13
CA PHE A 923 -33.51 23.78 -4.37
C PHE A 923 -32.35 24.29 -5.24
N GLN A 924 -31.35 24.94 -4.64
CA GLN A 924 -30.17 25.41 -5.36
C GLN A 924 -29.40 24.28 -6.04
N TYR A 925 -29.28 23.11 -5.40
CA TYR A 925 -28.65 21.96 -6.06
C TYR A 925 -29.44 21.50 -7.28
N LEU A 926 -30.77 21.52 -7.21
CA LEU A 926 -31.63 21.20 -8.36
C LEU A 926 -31.45 22.20 -9.51
N LEU A 927 -31.24 23.49 -9.20
CA LEU A 927 -30.84 24.48 -10.21
C LEU A 927 -29.48 24.15 -10.82
N CYS A 928 -28.50 23.69 -10.04
CA CYS A 928 -27.20 23.27 -10.59
C CYS A 928 -27.30 22.06 -11.53
N ILE A 929 -28.27 21.16 -11.32
CA ILE A 929 -28.52 20.03 -12.24
C ILE A 929 -29.13 20.51 -13.55
N GLY A 930 -30.10 21.42 -13.47
CA GLY A 930 -30.82 21.95 -14.63
C GLY A 930 -31.64 20.89 -15.40
N LEU A 931 -32.09 21.26 -16.59
CA LEU A 931 -32.80 20.39 -17.53
C LEU A 931 -31.85 19.36 -18.17
N PRO A 932 -32.36 18.16 -18.52
CA PRO A 932 -31.57 17.17 -19.25
C PRO A 932 -31.11 17.72 -20.62
N PRO A 933 -29.79 17.81 -20.88
CA PRO A 933 -29.27 18.37 -22.13
C PRO A 933 -29.63 17.52 -23.36
N ALA A 934 -29.94 16.23 -23.16
CA ALA A 934 -30.36 15.34 -24.24
C ALA A 934 -31.73 15.69 -24.87
N LEU A 935 -32.51 16.57 -24.23
CA LEU A 935 -33.77 17.07 -24.80
C LEU A 935 -33.56 18.11 -25.91
N CYS A 936 -32.33 18.61 -26.10
CA CYS A 936 -32.00 19.65 -27.08
C CYS A 936 -32.87 20.92 -26.97
N GLN A 937 -33.39 21.23 -25.78
CA GLN A 937 -34.19 22.41 -25.52
C GLN A 937 -33.40 23.39 -24.66
N ASP A 938 -33.22 24.61 -25.15
CA ASP A 938 -32.56 25.68 -24.42
C ASP A 938 -33.53 26.38 -23.45
N TYR A 939 -32.98 27.13 -22.50
CA TYR A 939 -33.78 27.78 -21.47
C TYR A 939 -34.53 29.01 -21.98
N PRO A 940 -35.69 29.35 -21.38
CA PRO A 940 -36.49 30.50 -21.81
C PRO A 940 -35.77 31.86 -21.79
N TRP A 941 -34.82 32.09 -20.88
CA TRP A 941 -34.08 33.36 -20.81
C TRP A 941 -33.07 33.57 -21.96
N ARG A 942 -32.73 32.51 -22.70
CA ARG A 942 -31.93 32.58 -23.94
C ARG A 942 -32.80 32.58 -25.21
N SER A 943 -34.03 32.04 -25.12
CA SER A 943 -34.95 31.88 -26.27
C SER A 943 -36.06 32.96 -26.34
N SER A 944 -36.34 33.67 -25.24
CA SER A 944 -37.41 34.68 -25.20
C SER A 944 -37.00 36.04 -25.77
N HIS A 945 -37.98 36.89 -26.07
CA HIS A 945 -37.79 38.26 -26.58
C HIS A 945 -36.94 39.16 -25.64
N TRP A 946 -36.90 38.86 -24.34
CA TRP A 946 -36.13 39.63 -23.36
C TRP A 946 -34.83 38.88 -23.04
N LEU A 947 -33.81 39.06 -23.88
CA LEU A 947 -32.53 38.36 -23.74
C LEU A 947 -31.79 38.85 -22.48
N PHE A 948 -31.58 37.96 -21.51
CA PHE A 948 -30.78 38.28 -20.33
C PHE A 948 -29.28 38.17 -20.65
N PRO A 949 -28.44 39.15 -20.26
CA PRO A 949 -27.01 39.05 -20.47
C PRO A 949 -26.41 37.96 -19.56
N SER A 950 -25.33 37.32 -20.00
CA SER A 950 -24.67 36.21 -19.27
C SER A 950 -24.33 36.57 -17.82
N ASN A 951 -23.83 37.79 -17.58
CA ASN A 951 -23.54 38.30 -16.23
C ASN A 951 -24.79 38.39 -15.33
N LEU A 952 -25.97 38.75 -15.88
CA LEU A 952 -27.22 38.80 -15.11
C LEU A 952 -27.70 37.38 -14.75
N ILE A 953 -27.63 36.44 -15.70
CA ILE A 953 -28.00 35.04 -15.48
C ILE A 953 -27.15 34.45 -14.35
N LYS A 954 -25.84 34.73 -14.36
CA LYS A 954 -24.90 34.33 -13.31
C LYS A 954 -25.26 34.93 -11.95
N TRP A 955 -25.60 36.21 -11.88
CA TRP A 955 -25.99 36.89 -10.62
C TRP A 955 -27.34 36.40 -10.06
N LEU A 956 -28.30 36.08 -10.92
CA LEU A 956 -29.58 35.47 -10.53
C LEU A 956 -29.43 33.99 -10.12
N TYR A 957 -28.25 33.38 -10.36
CA TYR A 957 -27.97 31.97 -10.10
C TYR A 957 -28.95 31.03 -10.81
N LEU A 958 -29.30 31.37 -12.06
CA LEU A 958 -30.16 30.56 -12.92
C LEU A 958 -29.34 29.44 -13.59
N PRO A 959 -29.96 28.28 -13.91
CA PRO A 959 -29.29 27.26 -14.69
C PRO A 959 -28.98 27.79 -16.10
N ASP A 960 -27.87 27.38 -16.70
CA ASP A 960 -27.57 27.72 -18.09
C ASP A 960 -26.60 26.69 -18.67
N PHE A 961 -26.65 26.48 -19.99
CA PHE A 961 -25.73 25.55 -20.67
C PHE A 961 -24.40 26.21 -21.07
N ALA A 962 -24.37 27.54 -21.19
CA ALA A 962 -23.18 28.34 -21.45
C ALA A 962 -22.48 28.74 -20.15
N GLU A 963 -23.19 29.42 -19.23
CA GLU A 963 -22.63 29.85 -17.94
C GLU A 963 -23.20 29.03 -16.77
N ARG A 964 -22.56 27.90 -16.45
CA ARG A 964 -23.05 27.01 -15.39
C ARG A 964 -22.94 27.68 -14.00
N PRO A 965 -23.96 27.55 -13.14
CA PRO A 965 -23.90 28.07 -11.78
C PRO A 965 -22.76 27.40 -10.98
N ASN A 966 -21.99 28.19 -10.25
CA ASN A 966 -20.85 27.68 -9.49
C ASN A 966 -21.33 26.88 -8.27
N THR A 967 -20.98 25.60 -8.22
CA THR A 967 -21.44 24.64 -7.22
C THR A 967 -20.76 24.82 -5.86
N ASN A 968 -19.56 25.42 -5.82
CA ASN A 968 -18.81 25.63 -4.58
C ASN A 968 -19.56 26.53 -3.58
N PHE A 969 -20.44 27.42 -4.06
CA PHE A 969 -21.23 28.28 -3.20
C PHE A 969 -22.14 27.49 -2.24
N LEU A 970 -22.69 26.37 -2.70
CA LEU A 970 -23.56 25.51 -1.88
C LEU A 970 -22.84 24.91 -0.66
N LEU A 971 -21.50 24.79 -0.69
CA LEU A 971 -20.75 24.33 0.47
C LEU A 971 -20.86 25.35 1.62
N TYR A 972 -20.80 26.65 1.32
CA TYR A 972 -20.94 27.68 2.36
C TYR A 972 -22.34 27.68 2.95
N ASP A 973 -23.39 27.53 2.13
CA ASP A 973 -24.77 27.44 2.61
C ASP A 973 -25.00 26.18 3.45
N PHE A 974 -24.39 25.07 3.07
CA PHE A 974 -24.43 23.84 3.85
C PHE A 974 -23.69 23.96 5.19
N LEU A 975 -22.55 24.65 5.23
CA LEU A 975 -21.84 24.92 6.49
C LEU A 975 -22.68 25.83 7.41
N LEU A 976 -23.39 26.82 6.84
CA LEU A 976 -24.35 27.63 7.59
C LEU A 976 -25.49 26.77 8.15
N LEU A 977 -26.06 25.85 7.36
CA LEU A 977 -27.07 24.89 7.81
C LEU A 977 -26.53 23.98 8.93
N LEU A 978 -25.28 23.53 8.82
CA LEU A 978 -24.61 22.73 9.85
C LEU A 978 -24.48 23.52 11.16
N PHE A 979 -24.02 24.78 11.13
CA PHE A 979 -23.96 25.59 12.35
C PHE A 979 -25.36 25.87 12.91
N ALA A 980 -26.34 26.19 12.06
CA ALA A 980 -27.70 26.47 12.50
C ALA A 980 -28.37 25.25 13.16
N SER A 981 -28.18 24.06 12.61
CA SER A 981 -28.70 22.80 13.19
C SER A 981 -28.03 22.44 14.52
N LEU A 982 -26.72 22.67 14.67
CA LEU A 982 -26.03 22.50 15.95
C LEU A 982 -26.57 23.52 16.98
N GLN A 983 -26.86 24.74 16.56
CA GLN A 983 -27.45 25.75 17.44
C GLN A 983 -28.88 25.40 17.84
N TRP A 984 -29.65 24.75 16.97
CA TRP A 984 -30.96 24.21 17.35
C TRP A 984 -30.78 23.17 18.46
N GLN A 985 -29.86 22.22 18.30
CA GLN A 985 -29.59 21.23 19.34
C GLN A 985 -29.16 21.90 20.67
N VAL A 986 -28.35 22.96 20.62
CA VAL A 986 -27.99 23.74 21.83
C VAL A 986 -29.22 24.35 22.51
N PHE A 987 -30.19 24.87 21.76
CA PHE A 987 -31.43 25.39 22.35
C PHE A 987 -32.27 24.30 23.05
N GLU A 988 -32.29 23.07 22.53
CA GLU A 988 -32.96 21.94 23.18
C GLU A 988 -32.20 21.46 24.43
N ASP A 989 -30.87 21.40 24.35
CA ASP A 989 -30.01 20.98 25.46
C ASP A 989 -29.98 22.01 26.60
N GLU A 990 -30.13 23.31 26.29
CA GLU A 990 -30.26 24.41 27.26
C GLU A 990 -31.46 24.26 28.19
N ASP A 991 -32.49 23.51 27.81
CA ASP A 991 -33.65 23.24 28.65
C ASP A 991 -33.42 22.14 29.70
N GLN A 992 -32.35 21.34 29.54
CA GLN A 992 -32.04 20.25 30.46
C GLN A 992 -31.24 20.71 31.69
N LEU A 993 -31.74 20.37 32.89
CA LEU A 993 -31.11 20.75 34.16
C LEU A 993 -29.68 20.20 34.33
N VAL A 994 -29.44 18.96 33.91
CA VAL A 994 -28.12 18.31 34.02
C VAL A 994 -27.06 19.09 33.24
N VAL A 995 -27.42 19.54 32.03
CA VAL A 995 -26.52 20.33 31.17
C VAL A 995 -26.26 21.70 31.79
N ARG A 996 -27.29 22.37 32.34
CA ARG A 996 -27.13 23.67 33.01
C ARG A 996 -26.18 23.61 34.21
N LEU A 997 -26.22 22.54 35.00
CA LEU A 997 -25.30 22.37 36.14
C LEU A 997 -23.85 22.22 35.67
N GLN A 998 -23.61 21.45 34.60
CA GLN A 998 -22.25 21.17 34.15
C GLN A 998 -21.66 22.31 33.28
N ALA A 999 -22.43 22.83 32.32
CA ALA A 999 -21.99 23.84 31.35
C ALA A 999 -22.34 25.28 31.77
N GLY A 1000 -23.10 25.46 32.85
CA GLY A 1000 -23.57 26.75 33.34
C GLY A 1000 -24.75 27.32 32.54
N ASP A 1001 -25.46 28.25 33.15
CA ASP A 1001 -26.60 28.93 32.52
C ASP A 1001 -26.18 29.80 31.32
N ASN A 1002 -27.05 29.87 30.31
CA ASN A 1002 -26.93 30.64 29.08
C ASN A 1002 -27.98 31.74 28.95
N SER A 1003 -28.86 31.88 29.94
CA SER A 1003 -29.89 32.93 30.00
C SER A 1003 -29.27 34.32 29.98
N GLU A 1004 -29.99 35.27 29.38
CA GLU A 1004 -29.61 36.69 29.42
C GLU A 1004 -29.91 37.26 30.80
N ILE A 1005 -29.00 38.07 31.35
CA ILE A 1005 -29.17 38.73 32.65
C ILE A 1005 -30.30 39.77 32.54
N ASN A 1006 -31.06 39.96 33.64
CA ASN A 1006 -32.04 41.03 33.70
C ASN A 1006 -31.37 42.41 33.47
N GLN A 1007 -31.88 43.17 32.51
CA GLN A 1007 -31.25 44.43 32.05
C GLN A 1007 -31.37 45.57 33.08
N ASP A 1008 -32.23 45.41 34.08
CA ASP A 1008 -32.46 46.38 35.16
C ASP A 1008 -31.60 46.10 36.41
N LEU A 1009 -30.78 45.02 36.41
CA LEU A 1009 -29.93 44.71 37.57
C LEU A 1009 -28.86 45.81 37.77
N GLY A 1010 -28.95 46.50 38.91
CA GLY A 1010 -27.94 47.46 39.34
C GLY A 1010 -26.75 46.81 40.06
N PRO A 1011 -25.61 47.52 40.20
CA PRO A 1011 -24.44 47.03 40.93
C PRO A 1011 -24.69 46.77 42.42
N ALA A 1012 -25.75 47.31 43.01
CA ALA A 1012 -26.09 47.13 44.42
C ALA A 1012 -26.62 45.71 44.74
N GLY A 1013 -27.14 44.97 43.77
CA GLY A 1013 -27.57 43.56 43.94
C GLY A 1013 -26.48 42.53 43.62
N LEU A 1014 -25.26 42.97 43.33
CA LEU A 1014 -24.22 42.15 42.70
C LEU A 1014 -23.63 41.08 43.63
N SER A 1015 -23.51 41.36 44.92
CA SER A 1015 -23.01 40.40 45.92
C SER A 1015 -24.04 39.35 46.32
N GLU A 1016 -25.33 39.61 46.12
CA GLU A 1016 -26.42 38.72 46.55
C GLU A 1016 -26.82 37.71 45.46
N PHE A 1017 -26.59 38.03 44.18
CA PHE A 1017 -27.04 37.21 43.04
C PHE A 1017 -25.93 36.67 42.13
N SER A 1018 -24.64 37.02 42.35
CA SER A 1018 -23.53 36.61 41.46
C SER A 1018 -22.65 35.52 42.08
N TRP A 1019 -22.53 34.39 41.37
CA TRP A 1019 -21.65 33.26 41.72
C TRP A 1019 -20.20 33.44 41.26
N VAL A 1020 -19.87 34.55 40.61
CA VAL A 1020 -18.56 34.79 39.97
C VAL A 1020 -17.63 35.53 40.93
N PRO A 1021 -16.37 35.08 41.12
CA PRO A 1021 -15.41 35.76 41.99
C PRO A 1021 -14.92 37.09 41.39
N ASN A 1022 -14.55 38.03 42.26
CA ASN A 1022 -13.97 39.30 41.83
C ASN A 1022 -12.56 39.10 41.25
N PHE A 1023 -12.38 39.47 39.98
CA PHE A 1023 -11.15 39.28 39.20
C PHE A 1023 -10.36 40.57 38.95
N ILE A 1024 -10.86 41.74 39.39
CA ILE A 1024 -10.27 43.06 39.08
C ILE A 1024 -8.82 43.19 39.61
N HIS A 1025 -8.51 42.51 40.70
CA HIS A 1025 -7.20 42.59 41.36
C HIS A 1025 -6.12 41.68 40.72
N CYS A 1026 -6.42 41.01 39.60
CA CYS A 1026 -5.46 40.23 38.81
C CYS A 1026 -4.61 39.24 39.63
N ARG A 1027 -5.25 38.40 40.46
CA ARG A 1027 -4.52 37.40 41.27
C ARG A 1027 -3.92 36.26 40.45
N SER A 1028 -4.49 35.97 39.29
CA SER A 1028 -4.05 34.92 38.37
C SER A 1028 -3.83 35.44 36.95
N TYR A 1029 -3.07 34.70 36.13
CA TYR A 1029 -2.94 34.99 34.70
C TYR A 1029 -4.29 34.96 33.97
N LEU A 1030 -5.23 34.13 34.44
CA LEU A 1030 -6.59 34.10 33.91
C LEU A 1030 -7.32 35.42 34.20
N ASP A 1031 -7.16 35.97 35.41
CA ASP A 1031 -7.80 37.23 35.79
C ASP A 1031 -7.23 38.41 35.01
N LEU A 1032 -5.92 38.42 34.73
CA LEU A 1032 -5.31 39.40 33.82
C LEU A 1032 -5.96 39.35 32.42
N MET A 1033 -6.14 38.15 31.87
CA MET A 1033 -6.83 37.96 30.59
C MET A 1033 -8.30 38.39 30.64
N LYS A 1034 -9.00 38.11 31.75
CA LYS A 1034 -10.38 38.58 31.95
C LYS A 1034 -10.45 40.10 31.98
N VAL A 1035 -9.58 40.78 32.70
CA VAL A 1035 -9.54 42.26 32.69
C VAL A 1035 -9.24 42.78 31.29
N LEU A 1036 -8.29 42.18 30.57
CA LEU A 1036 -7.97 42.55 29.19
C LEU A 1036 -9.20 42.47 28.27
N ILE A 1037 -9.93 41.36 28.34
CA ILE A 1037 -11.12 41.12 27.51
C ILE A 1037 -12.30 42.00 27.98
N PHE A 1038 -12.71 41.93 29.24
CA PHE A 1038 -13.96 42.56 29.67
C PHE A 1038 -13.85 44.09 29.82
N LYS A 1039 -12.66 44.66 30.12
CA LYS A 1039 -12.47 46.12 30.31
C LYS A 1039 -12.04 46.83 29.03
N TYR A 1040 -11.09 46.26 28.29
CA TYR A 1040 -10.48 46.96 27.15
C TYR A 1040 -11.08 46.60 25.78
N LEU A 1041 -11.83 45.50 25.64
CA LEU A 1041 -12.43 45.12 24.34
C LEU A 1041 -13.37 46.19 23.78
N PHE A 1042 -14.04 46.96 24.64
CA PHE A 1042 -14.89 48.07 24.21
C PHE A 1042 -14.12 49.10 23.37
N TRP A 1043 -12.95 49.52 23.83
CA TRP A 1043 -12.12 50.51 23.11
C TRP A 1043 -11.49 49.90 21.86
N ILE A 1044 -11.13 48.62 21.89
CA ILE A 1044 -10.66 47.88 20.70
C ILE A 1044 -11.76 47.81 19.65
N ALA A 1045 -13.01 47.53 20.04
CA ALA A 1045 -14.15 47.51 19.12
C ALA A 1045 -14.38 48.90 18.49
N LEU A 1046 -14.25 49.99 19.26
CA LEU A 1046 -14.33 51.35 18.72
C LEU A 1046 -13.20 51.68 17.73
N CYS A 1047 -11.97 51.24 18.03
CA CYS A 1047 -10.85 51.36 17.10
C CYS A 1047 -11.12 50.61 15.80
N LEU A 1048 -11.66 49.39 15.87
CA LEU A 1048 -12.05 48.63 14.69
C LEU A 1048 -13.15 49.31 13.89
N ILE A 1049 -14.16 49.89 14.54
CA ILE A 1049 -15.20 50.70 13.86
C ILE A 1049 -14.56 51.87 13.11
N PHE A 1050 -13.61 52.58 13.73
CA PHE A 1050 -12.88 53.67 13.08
C PHE A 1050 -12.06 53.18 11.88
N VAL A 1051 -11.36 52.04 12.01
CA VAL A 1051 -10.64 51.41 10.91
C VAL A 1051 -11.60 51.03 9.78
N THR A 1052 -12.78 50.48 10.08
CA THR A 1052 -13.76 50.13 9.06
C THR A 1052 -14.32 51.35 8.32
N ALA A 1053 -14.46 52.48 9.03
CA ALA A 1053 -14.90 53.75 8.44
C ALA A 1053 -13.83 54.39 7.53
N THR A 1054 -12.54 54.20 7.85
CA THR A 1054 -11.42 54.80 7.13
C THR A 1054 -10.86 53.94 6.01
N ALA A 1055 -10.92 52.61 6.15
CA ALA A 1055 -10.32 51.67 5.19
C ALA A 1055 -11.03 51.65 3.82
N ARG A 1056 -12.27 52.14 3.76
CA ARG A 1056 -13.13 52.12 2.57
C ARG A 1056 -13.92 53.42 2.48
N ILE A 1057 -13.74 54.17 1.40
CA ILE A 1057 -14.43 55.44 1.19
C ILE A 1057 -15.78 55.15 0.51
N ASN A 1058 -16.87 55.21 1.26
CA ASN A 1058 -18.23 55.05 0.74
C ASN A 1058 -19.21 55.85 1.60
N ILE A 1059 -20.41 56.13 1.09
CA ILE A 1059 -21.44 56.83 1.90
C ILE A 1059 -21.78 56.08 3.20
N PHE A 1060 -21.64 54.76 3.24
CA PHE A 1060 -21.89 53.95 4.42
C PHE A 1060 -20.86 54.18 5.54
N SER A 1061 -19.65 54.67 5.23
CA SER A 1061 -18.62 54.94 6.23
C SER A 1061 -18.97 56.13 7.12
N VAL A 1062 -19.78 57.08 6.62
CA VAL A 1062 -20.29 58.22 7.40
C VAL A 1062 -21.05 57.75 8.64
N GLY A 1063 -21.91 56.75 8.51
CA GLY A 1063 -22.63 56.20 9.67
C GLY A 1063 -21.71 55.54 10.69
N TYR A 1064 -20.63 54.88 10.23
CA TYR A 1064 -19.61 54.33 11.13
C TYR A 1064 -18.82 55.43 11.85
N PHE A 1065 -18.47 56.54 11.17
CA PHE A 1065 -17.85 57.70 11.80
C PHE A 1065 -18.76 58.33 12.86
N VAL A 1066 -20.02 58.58 12.54
CA VAL A 1066 -21.00 59.15 13.46
C VAL A 1066 -21.13 58.27 14.71
N ALA A 1067 -21.26 56.95 14.54
CA ALA A 1067 -21.31 56.02 15.65
C ALA A 1067 -20.01 56.02 16.47
N CYS A 1068 -18.84 56.01 15.82
CA CYS A 1068 -17.53 56.02 16.48
C CYS A 1068 -17.35 57.28 17.34
N PHE A 1069 -17.59 58.46 16.78
CA PHE A 1069 -17.48 59.73 17.52
C PHE A 1069 -18.49 59.83 18.67
N TYR A 1070 -19.73 59.37 18.45
CA TYR A 1070 -20.75 59.31 19.49
C TYR A 1070 -20.29 58.44 20.68
N PHE A 1071 -19.79 57.23 20.43
CA PHE A 1071 -19.32 56.34 21.50
C PHE A 1071 -17.98 56.76 22.10
N MET A 1072 -17.09 57.42 21.36
CA MET A 1072 -15.86 57.98 21.94
C MET A 1072 -16.17 59.14 22.90
N HIS A 1073 -17.12 60.01 22.54
CA HIS A 1073 -17.49 61.15 23.36
C HIS A 1073 -18.31 60.74 24.60
N PHE A 1074 -19.35 59.92 24.42
CA PHE A 1074 -20.25 59.53 25.50
C PHE A 1074 -19.91 58.19 26.18
N GLY A 1075 -18.91 57.45 25.68
CA GLY A 1075 -18.64 56.05 26.07
C GLY A 1075 -18.47 55.84 27.58
N ARG A 1076 -17.66 56.67 28.25
CA ARG A 1076 -17.45 56.56 29.71
C ARG A 1076 -18.76 56.78 30.48
N SER A 1077 -19.55 57.78 30.09
CA SER A 1077 -20.85 58.05 30.71
C SER A 1077 -21.87 56.93 30.47
N LEU A 1078 -21.84 56.30 29.29
CA LEU A 1078 -22.72 55.19 28.90
C LEU A 1078 -22.40 53.92 29.69
N GLN A 1079 -21.13 53.64 29.98
CA GLN A 1079 -20.73 52.46 30.77
C GLN A 1079 -21.17 52.51 32.24
N LEU A 1080 -21.48 53.70 32.77
CA LEU A 1080 -21.96 53.87 34.16
C LEU A 1080 -23.48 53.71 34.29
N LYS A 1081 -24.21 53.88 33.18
CA LYS A 1081 -25.66 53.72 33.08
C LYS A 1081 -26.06 52.23 33.14
N PRO A 1082 -27.32 51.90 33.46
CA PRO A 1082 -27.81 50.53 33.44
C PRO A 1082 -27.68 49.89 32.04
N LEU A 1083 -27.62 48.56 32.00
CA LEU A 1083 -27.34 47.80 30.77
C LEU A 1083 -28.32 48.13 29.63
N ARG A 1084 -29.59 48.39 29.95
CA ARG A 1084 -30.62 48.75 28.96
C ARG A 1084 -30.26 49.98 28.11
N ASP A 1085 -29.62 50.97 28.71
CA ASP A 1085 -29.29 52.24 28.05
C ASP A 1085 -28.07 52.15 27.13
N ILE A 1086 -27.11 51.26 27.43
CA ILE A 1086 -25.95 51.00 26.58
C ILE A 1086 -26.27 50.01 25.46
N LEU A 1087 -27.13 49.01 25.72
CA LEU A 1087 -27.52 48.01 24.72
C LEU A 1087 -28.39 48.59 23.61
N ARG A 1088 -29.28 49.53 23.90
CA ARG A 1088 -30.15 50.14 22.88
C ARG A 1088 -29.38 50.80 21.72
N PRO A 1089 -28.43 51.73 21.95
CA PRO A 1089 -27.61 52.30 20.87
C PRO A 1089 -26.65 51.27 20.25
N TRP A 1090 -26.17 50.29 21.02
CA TRP A 1090 -25.31 49.23 20.49
C TRP A 1090 -26.04 48.33 19.48
N ASP A 1091 -27.28 47.94 19.79
CA ASP A 1091 -28.13 47.18 18.87
C ASP A 1091 -28.50 48.01 17.62
N TYR A 1092 -28.67 49.33 17.73
CA TYR A 1092 -28.85 50.19 16.53
C TYR A 1092 -27.60 50.17 15.64
N LEU A 1093 -26.41 50.12 16.23
CA LEU A 1093 -25.17 49.97 15.46
C LEU A 1093 -25.08 48.60 14.78
N ILE A 1094 -25.42 47.50 15.47
CA ILE A 1094 -25.52 46.17 14.85
C ILE A 1094 -26.54 46.19 13.71
N GLY A 1095 -27.72 46.76 13.92
CA GLY A 1095 -28.75 46.93 12.90
C GLY A 1095 -28.24 47.72 11.68
N TYR A 1096 -27.52 48.82 11.91
CA TYR A 1096 -26.88 49.61 10.87
C TYR A 1096 -25.88 48.79 10.06
N THR A 1097 -24.97 48.05 10.71
CA THR A 1097 -24.00 47.20 10.00
C THR A 1097 -24.67 46.13 9.15
N THR A 1098 -25.75 45.52 9.66
CA THR A 1098 -26.52 44.52 8.93
C THR A 1098 -27.21 45.15 7.70
N LEU A 1099 -27.76 46.36 7.86
CA LEU A 1099 -28.35 47.12 6.77
C LEU A 1099 -27.30 47.44 5.69
N VAL A 1100 -26.11 47.92 6.07
CA VAL A 1100 -25.01 48.18 5.13
C VAL A 1100 -24.66 46.93 4.33
N ILE A 1101 -24.55 45.76 4.97
CA ILE A 1101 -24.29 44.48 4.29
C ILE A 1101 -25.41 44.15 3.31
N THR A 1102 -26.68 44.31 3.70
CA THR A 1102 -27.84 44.03 2.82
C THR A 1102 -27.88 44.97 1.61
N VAL A 1103 -27.61 46.26 1.81
CA VAL A 1103 -27.62 47.26 0.74
C VAL A 1103 -26.44 47.07 -0.21
N LYS A 1104 -25.25 46.78 0.30
CA LYS A 1104 -24.08 46.46 -0.55
C LYS A 1104 -24.34 45.24 -1.44
N ASN A 1105 -25.00 44.22 -0.93
CA ASN A 1105 -25.42 43.08 -1.73
C ASN A 1105 -26.48 43.46 -2.78
N LEU A 1106 -27.44 44.31 -2.42
CA LEU A 1106 -28.44 44.80 -3.39
C LEU A 1106 -27.77 45.59 -4.51
N LEU A 1107 -26.79 46.42 -4.19
CA LEU A 1107 -26.00 47.18 -5.16
C LEU A 1107 -25.10 46.29 -6.05
N ALA A 1108 -24.81 45.05 -5.63
CA ALA A 1108 -24.02 44.10 -6.40
C ALA A 1108 -24.69 43.73 -7.73
N ILE A 1109 -26.02 43.82 -7.84
CA ILE A 1109 -26.71 43.62 -9.14
C ILE A 1109 -26.23 44.63 -10.19
N GLY A 1110 -26.05 45.89 -9.79
CA GLY A 1110 -25.57 46.95 -10.67
C GLY A 1110 -24.12 46.69 -11.07
N SER A 1111 -23.26 46.41 -10.10
CA SER A 1111 -21.82 46.26 -10.32
C SER A 1111 -21.41 44.95 -11.00
N CYS A 1112 -22.16 43.86 -10.84
CA CYS A 1112 -21.84 42.57 -11.47
C CYS A 1112 -22.59 42.37 -12.79
N ALA A 1113 -23.87 42.79 -12.91
CA ALA A 1113 -24.66 42.52 -14.12
C ALA A 1113 -24.61 43.64 -15.17
N TYR A 1114 -24.48 44.91 -14.74
CA TYR A 1114 -24.66 46.08 -15.63
C TYR A 1114 -23.49 47.07 -15.60
N LEU A 1115 -22.29 46.62 -15.21
CA LEU A 1115 -21.13 47.49 -14.99
C LEU A 1115 -20.81 48.38 -16.20
N ASN A 1116 -20.78 47.81 -17.41
CA ASN A 1116 -20.46 48.55 -18.64
C ASN A 1116 -21.47 49.68 -18.92
N LYS A 1117 -22.77 49.42 -18.72
CA LYS A 1117 -23.82 50.44 -18.90
C LYS A 1117 -23.76 51.54 -17.83
N LEU A 1118 -23.44 51.16 -16.59
CA LEU A 1118 -23.29 52.10 -15.48
C LEU A 1118 -22.03 52.97 -15.62
N GLN A 1119 -20.94 52.41 -16.16
CA GLN A 1119 -19.70 53.14 -16.36
C GLN A 1119 -19.86 54.27 -17.38
N ILE A 1120 -20.66 54.05 -18.44
CA ILE A 1120 -20.91 55.04 -19.49
C ILE A 1120 -21.87 56.13 -19.01
N ASN A 1121 -22.97 55.76 -18.34
CA ASN A 1121 -24.06 56.70 -18.06
C ASN A 1121 -24.05 57.28 -16.63
N TYR A 1122 -23.44 56.59 -15.65
CA TYR A 1122 -23.62 56.88 -14.22
C TYR A 1122 -22.35 56.65 -13.38
N CYS A 1123 -21.19 57.16 -13.81
CA CYS A 1123 -19.93 57.02 -13.06
C CYS A 1123 -20.00 57.62 -11.63
N TRP A 1124 -20.74 58.72 -11.42
CA TRP A 1124 -20.92 59.32 -10.08
C TRP A 1124 -21.53 58.34 -9.06
N LEU A 1125 -22.44 57.47 -9.51
CA LEU A 1125 -23.13 56.49 -8.69
C LEU A 1125 -22.17 55.36 -8.27
N ILE A 1126 -21.29 54.95 -9.20
CA ILE A 1126 -20.24 53.95 -8.95
C ILE A 1126 -19.29 54.43 -7.85
N GLN A 1127 -18.81 55.68 -7.94
CA GLN A 1127 -17.86 56.24 -6.97
C GLN A 1127 -18.50 56.48 -5.59
N THR A 1128 -19.74 57.00 -5.53
CA THR A 1128 -20.41 57.32 -4.25
C THR A 1128 -20.64 56.10 -3.35
N PHE A 1129 -20.98 54.96 -3.96
CA PHE A 1129 -21.27 53.72 -3.25
C PHE A 1129 -20.13 52.69 -3.31
N ALA A 1130 -19.01 53.04 -3.94
CA ALA A 1130 -17.89 52.13 -4.24
C ALA A 1130 -18.37 50.82 -4.89
N MET A 1131 -19.11 50.92 -6.00
CA MET A 1131 -19.69 49.77 -6.68
C MET A 1131 -18.65 49.03 -7.53
N TYR A 1132 -18.27 47.82 -7.13
CA TYR A 1132 -17.44 46.94 -7.94
C TYR A 1132 -17.74 45.47 -7.61
N CYS A 1133 -17.69 44.59 -8.61
CA CYS A 1133 -17.94 43.16 -8.40
C CYS A 1133 -16.69 42.47 -7.86
N THR A 1134 -16.73 41.95 -6.64
CA THR A 1134 -15.57 41.30 -5.99
C THR A 1134 -15.42 39.82 -6.34
N ILE A 1135 -16.43 39.23 -6.99
CA ILE A 1135 -16.47 37.79 -7.26
C ILE A 1135 -15.73 37.48 -8.57
N PRO A 1136 -14.85 36.47 -8.59
CA PRO A 1136 -14.13 36.10 -9.80
C PRO A 1136 -15.04 35.49 -10.88
N GLY A 1137 -14.64 35.71 -12.14
CA GLY A 1137 -15.26 35.10 -13.32
C GLY A 1137 -16.46 35.85 -13.90
N TYR A 1138 -16.71 37.09 -13.50
CA TYR A 1138 -17.58 37.99 -14.27
C TYR A 1138 -16.74 38.64 -15.38
N GLU A 1139 -17.25 38.66 -16.60
CA GLU A 1139 -16.61 39.36 -17.72
C GLU A 1139 -16.82 40.86 -17.52
N VAL A 1140 -15.74 41.54 -17.13
CA VAL A 1140 -15.66 42.99 -16.96
C VAL A 1140 -14.62 43.47 -17.97
N ASP A 1141 -15.05 43.71 -19.20
CA ASP A 1141 -14.18 44.34 -20.19
C ASP A 1141 -13.95 45.79 -19.77
N PRO A 1142 -12.70 46.23 -19.51
CA PRO A 1142 -12.44 47.64 -19.35
C PRO A 1142 -12.68 48.31 -20.71
N PRO A 1143 -13.55 49.34 -20.81
CA PRO A 1143 -13.62 50.10 -22.04
C PRO A 1143 -12.25 50.71 -22.31
N ASN A 1144 -11.76 50.60 -23.56
CA ASN A 1144 -10.46 51.13 -24.00
C ASN A 1144 -10.30 52.66 -23.85
N ASN A 1145 -11.35 53.37 -23.40
CA ASN A 1145 -11.34 54.80 -23.14
C ASN A 1145 -11.55 55.06 -21.63
N GLU A 1146 -10.67 55.88 -21.05
CA GLU A 1146 -10.58 56.28 -19.63
C GLU A 1146 -11.80 57.08 -19.10
N ILE A 1147 -13.02 56.54 -19.21
CA ILE A 1147 -14.24 57.31 -18.87
C ILE A 1147 -14.53 57.29 -17.36
N CYS A 1148 -14.03 56.31 -16.60
CA CYS A 1148 -14.29 56.19 -15.16
C CYS A 1148 -13.30 55.23 -14.48
N GLU A 1149 -12.61 55.69 -13.42
CA GLU A 1149 -11.75 54.83 -12.58
C GLU A 1149 -12.59 53.98 -11.62
N LEU A 1150 -12.39 52.66 -11.62
CA LEU A 1150 -13.16 51.70 -10.83
C LEU A 1150 -12.55 51.51 -9.43
N PRO A 1151 -13.35 51.61 -8.34
CA PRO A 1151 -12.86 51.49 -6.96
C PRO A 1151 -12.67 50.01 -6.54
N LYS A 1152 -11.75 49.29 -7.22
CA LYS A 1152 -11.42 47.86 -6.95
C LYS A 1152 -11.01 47.61 -5.51
N ASN A 1153 -10.26 48.58 -4.97
CA ASN A 1153 -9.93 48.78 -3.56
C ASN A 1153 -11.15 48.54 -2.65
N GLU A 1154 -12.28 49.19 -2.94
CA GLU A 1154 -13.14 49.72 -1.89
C GLU A 1154 -14.48 48.98 -1.72
N ALA A 1155 -14.82 48.06 -2.63
CA ALA A 1155 -16.14 47.42 -2.67
C ALA A 1155 -16.34 46.23 -1.71
N GLY A 1156 -15.28 45.73 -1.07
CA GLY A 1156 -15.35 44.51 -0.25
C GLY A 1156 -16.16 44.64 1.05
N ILE A 1157 -16.81 43.54 1.47
CA ILE A 1157 -17.59 43.42 2.73
C ILE A 1157 -16.74 42.94 3.93
N LEU A 1158 -15.48 42.55 3.70
CA LEU A 1158 -14.63 41.92 4.71
C LEU A 1158 -14.54 42.71 6.02
N TRP A 1159 -14.28 44.02 5.95
CA TRP A 1159 -14.20 44.87 7.14
C TRP A 1159 -15.54 44.99 7.86
N ASP A 1160 -16.66 45.06 7.14
CA ASP A 1160 -18.00 45.09 7.73
C ASP A 1160 -18.28 43.80 8.51
N ALA A 1161 -17.85 42.64 7.99
CA ALA A 1161 -17.98 41.35 8.66
C ALA A 1161 -17.09 41.24 9.92
N VAL A 1162 -15.86 41.75 9.86
CA VAL A 1162 -14.98 41.84 11.04
C VAL A 1162 -15.60 42.75 12.10
N CYS A 1163 -16.09 43.93 11.70
CA CYS A 1163 -16.79 44.86 12.58
C CYS A 1163 -17.99 44.17 13.26
N PHE A 1164 -18.86 43.55 12.46
CA PHE A 1164 -20.04 42.83 12.93
C PHE A 1164 -19.68 41.74 13.97
N THR A 1165 -18.59 41.00 13.75
CA THR A 1165 -18.10 39.97 14.68
C THR A 1165 -17.74 40.58 16.05
N PHE A 1166 -16.97 41.67 16.07
CA PHE A 1166 -16.59 42.34 17.32
C PHE A 1166 -17.78 43.01 18.01
N LEU A 1167 -18.74 43.55 17.25
CA LEU A 1167 -19.97 44.11 17.80
C LEU A 1167 -20.80 43.04 18.53
N LEU A 1168 -20.90 41.83 17.98
CA LEU A 1168 -21.58 40.70 18.62
C LEU A 1168 -20.86 40.24 19.89
N ILE A 1169 -19.53 40.10 19.84
CA ILE A 1169 -18.72 39.70 21.01
C ILE A 1169 -18.87 40.75 22.13
N GLN A 1170 -18.80 42.04 21.80
CA GLN A 1170 -18.94 43.10 22.79
C GLN A 1170 -20.36 43.15 23.37
N ARG A 1171 -21.41 42.89 22.57
CA ARG A 1171 -22.78 42.75 23.06
C ARG A 1171 -22.89 41.61 24.07
N ARG A 1172 -22.22 40.48 23.82
CA ARG A 1172 -22.16 39.33 24.76
C ARG A 1172 -21.41 39.68 26.04
N VAL A 1173 -20.34 40.48 25.94
CA VAL A 1173 -19.61 41.02 27.11
C VAL A 1173 -20.52 41.88 27.98
N PHE A 1174 -21.32 42.79 27.40
CA PHE A 1174 -22.24 43.63 28.18
C PHE A 1174 -23.27 42.80 28.96
N MET A 1175 -23.72 41.67 28.41
CA MET A 1175 -24.70 40.77 29.03
C MET A 1175 -24.09 39.76 30.02
N SER A 1176 -22.86 39.99 30.48
CA SER A 1176 -22.11 39.07 31.34
C SER A 1176 -21.99 39.55 32.78
N HIS A 1177 -22.02 38.61 33.74
CA HIS A 1177 -21.80 38.94 35.16
C HIS A 1177 -20.41 39.54 35.43
N TYR A 1178 -19.40 39.19 34.60
CA TYR A 1178 -18.06 39.76 34.70
C TYR A 1178 -18.04 41.27 34.40
N TYR A 1179 -18.92 41.75 33.51
CA TYR A 1179 -18.97 43.18 33.16
C TYR A 1179 -19.56 44.03 34.29
N LEU A 1180 -20.48 43.49 35.09
CA LEU A 1180 -21.04 44.21 36.24
C LEU A 1180 -19.95 44.58 37.28
N TYR A 1181 -18.94 43.73 37.49
CA TYR A 1181 -17.79 44.06 38.33
C TYR A 1181 -16.99 45.25 37.76
N ILE A 1182 -16.85 45.36 36.45
CA ILE A 1182 -16.17 46.50 35.82
C ILE A 1182 -16.99 47.78 36.00
N VAL A 1183 -18.32 47.70 35.90
CA VAL A 1183 -19.19 48.85 36.18
C VAL A 1183 -19.02 49.31 37.65
N THR A 1184 -18.86 48.37 38.60
CA THR A 1184 -18.56 48.74 39.99
C THR A 1184 -17.20 49.40 40.15
N ASP A 1185 -16.17 48.91 39.46
CA ASP A 1185 -14.83 49.52 39.44
C ASP A 1185 -14.88 50.95 38.88
N LEU A 1186 -15.56 51.15 37.74
CA LEU A 1186 -15.71 52.45 37.11
C LEU A 1186 -16.47 53.44 38.00
N LYS A 1187 -17.55 53.00 38.65
CA LYS A 1187 -18.29 53.84 39.62
C LYS A 1187 -17.42 54.21 40.81
N ALA A 1188 -16.64 53.27 41.34
CA ALA A 1188 -15.69 53.55 42.42
C ALA A 1188 -14.62 54.58 41.98
N THR A 1189 -14.09 54.47 40.76
CA THR A 1189 -13.13 55.47 40.25
C THR A 1189 -13.73 56.86 40.08
N ASP A 1190 -15.01 56.97 39.70
CA ASP A 1190 -15.68 58.26 39.59
C ASP A 1190 -15.98 58.89 40.97
N PHE A 1191 -16.35 58.08 41.98
CA PHE A 1191 -16.45 58.57 43.35
C PHE A 1191 -15.11 59.01 43.93
N LEU A 1192 -14.02 58.32 43.58
CA LEU A 1192 -12.67 58.68 44.03
C LEU A 1192 -12.09 59.89 43.30
N ALA A 1193 -12.71 60.39 42.23
CA ALA A 1193 -12.21 61.53 41.48
C ALA A 1193 -12.02 62.79 42.35
N SER A 1194 -12.95 63.04 43.30
CA SER A 1194 -12.86 64.17 44.24
C SER A 1194 -11.82 64.02 45.34
N ARG A 1195 -11.20 62.83 45.48
CA ARG A 1195 -10.11 62.58 46.43
C ARG A 1195 -8.73 62.86 45.80
N TYR A 1196 -8.66 62.77 44.47
CA TYR A 1196 -7.45 63.05 43.69
C TYR A 1196 -7.35 64.53 43.28
N LEU A 1197 -8.49 65.19 43.07
CA LEU A 1197 -8.63 66.65 43.09
C LEU A 1197 -8.47 67.17 44.52
#